data_AF-A0A1E3PXY2-F1
#
_entry.id   AF-A0A1E3PXY2-F1
#
_cell.length_a   1.000
_cell.length_b   1.000
_cell.length_c   1.000
_cell.angle_alpha   90.00
_cell.angle_beta   90.00
_cell.angle_gamma   90.00
#
_symmetry.space_group_name_H-M   'P 1'
#
loop_
_entity.id
_entity.type
_entity.pdbx_description
1 polymer ?
#
loop_
_entity_poly.entity_id
_entity_poly.type
_entity_poly.pdbx_seq_one_letter_code
_entity_poly.pdbx_strand_id
1 'polypeptide(L)'
;MSGKPVTLKYSYLFNGEKIDLEGYATIIPKAGHGTDEEFSTVVELKEQQDSLSVKIPWLNVDDWQGWAWVRPRSTWIEPRWGSLRNFGRFGAHFLMLQPLNHSIDPASTFSVFPCSSAEATVHLTGPSDAEEPGIYARVRRTKADAVAKIYVVGKLSTSADVFASVNGAINLAKKYLGTSDLAYYDPPAHDRSLISPFNQLGFCTWSSIGEHIRPTGEKLRKLVKSLKSAEIPVGSFIIDDGWQDTRHGYNGPGEKMRGLWSFDVWDGMDVSFKETVSIVKEGLDTVENVGVWMALHAYWNSIASESPLVAKYKMRPFKLGVDCVPGIKGDGFDDIQTLSELDENDHIWWLPPKELAYQFWKDYFTFCADAGITFAKIDDQSFSSFLAGVDGAEEAFALWNGMNKAADEVFGVGRVIHCMAHYERTFNGDIGMGLATNGMRVVFRNTDDFGLPRPNVHRDHIHYNLMNGIITSRMSLIPDADMFMSGAQWPEYHAVLRAFFPGPVLLSDRAEEHDLKVIHKLIAKTTSGHYELVKSHNPAEPLSSRIWEPSLDSGIGPSIKAGSYFSAANSSSLVMWSSRDAAKSPSTDILLSSDIVDLLGRHIVEGAKYALWFSEMQKMVTFANTSGLNAAIPLAEITLQPESHEIITAAPFYKVGDIEIASLGLLNKYASLAAIADTKVCDTALDLSILFEGELGFIVTDSSRVQVSVNGEPATFTSTDLSSSATLLTVELKFSDEIKSSDYWKVKVSCT
;
A
#
# COMPACT_ATOMS: atom_id res chain seq x y z
N MET A 1 18.03 12.82 -30.25
CA MET A 1 18.56 11.63 -30.94
C MET A 1 17.61 10.48 -30.66
N SER A 2 16.79 10.07 -31.62
CA SER A 2 15.84 8.98 -31.45
C SER A 2 16.47 7.63 -31.80
N GLY A 3 16.41 6.65 -30.90
CA GLY A 3 16.55 5.23 -31.24
C GLY A 3 17.97 4.66 -31.40
N LYS A 4 19.02 5.27 -30.84
CA LYS A 4 20.33 4.61 -30.71
C LYS A 4 20.54 4.13 -29.27
N PRO A 5 21.00 2.88 -29.04
CA PRO A 5 21.46 2.44 -27.73
C PRO A 5 22.52 3.40 -27.20
N VAL A 6 22.39 3.83 -25.94
CA VAL A 6 23.41 4.64 -25.29
C VAL A 6 24.30 3.69 -24.51
N THR A 7 25.54 3.49 -24.96
CA THR A 7 26.54 2.80 -24.14
C THR A 7 26.98 3.76 -23.04
N LEU A 8 26.63 3.45 -21.80
CA LEU A 8 27.03 4.22 -20.63
C LEU A 8 28.20 3.45 -20.00
N LYS A 9 29.37 4.09 -19.92
CA LYS A 9 30.49 3.58 -19.13
C LYS A 9 30.26 4.06 -17.71
N TYR A 10 30.02 3.13 -16.80
CA TYR A 10 29.84 3.46 -15.39
C TYR A 10 31.02 2.91 -14.60
N SER A 11 31.26 3.48 -13.44
CA SER A 11 32.25 2.97 -12.52
C SER A 11 31.72 3.10 -11.11
N TYR A 12 31.84 2.05 -10.31
CA TYR A 12 31.41 2.09 -8.91
C TYR A 12 32.55 1.63 -8.00
N LEU A 13 32.49 2.06 -6.75
CA LEU A 13 33.45 1.65 -5.72
C LEU A 13 32.89 0.43 -5.00
N PHE A 14 33.58 -0.70 -5.08
CA PHE A 14 33.31 -1.89 -4.29
C PHE A 14 34.52 -2.18 -3.41
N ASN A 15 34.34 -2.19 -2.09
CA ASN A 15 35.44 -2.35 -1.12
C ASN A 15 36.63 -1.39 -1.33
N GLY A 16 36.37 -0.18 -1.81
CA GLY A 16 37.40 0.83 -2.07
C GLY A 16 38.12 0.70 -3.42
N GLU A 17 37.81 -0.32 -4.21
CA GLU A 17 38.30 -0.48 -5.59
C GLU A 17 37.30 0.08 -6.60
N LYS A 18 37.79 0.90 -7.54
CA LYS A 18 36.99 1.41 -8.64
C LYS A 18 36.84 0.32 -9.69
N ILE A 19 35.63 -0.17 -9.87
CA ILE A 19 35.27 -1.15 -10.89
C ILE A 19 34.60 -0.38 -12.04
N ASP A 20 35.29 -0.29 -13.17
CA ASP A 20 34.72 0.23 -14.41
C ASP A 20 33.91 -0.87 -15.09
N LEU A 21 32.69 -0.55 -15.49
CA LEU A 21 31.79 -1.42 -16.23
C LEU A 21 31.41 -0.76 -17.55
N GLU A 22 31.57 -1.52 -18.62
CA GLU A 22 31.00 -1.19 -19.90
C GLU A 22 29.63 -1.85 -19.99
N GLY A 23 28.56 -1.06 -19.96
CA GLY A 23 27.20 -1.55 -20.20
C GLY A 23 26.44 -0.73 -21.21
N TYR A 24 25.41 -1.34 -21.76
CA TYR A 24 24.52 -0.72 -22.73
C TYR A 24 23.21 -0.34 -22.02
N ALA A 25 22.92 0.95 -21.89
CA ALA A 25 21.59 1.42 -21.55
C ALA A 25 20.83 1.67 -22.85
N THR A 26 19.96 0.74 -23.21
CA THR A 26 19.16 0.89 -24.43
C THR A 26 17.88 1.64 -24.10
N ILE A 27 17.94 2.97 -24.22
CA ILE A 27 16.76 3.83 -24.16
C ILE A 27 16.15 3.81 -25.56
N ILE A 28 15.00 3.15 -25.71
CA ILE A 28 14.19 3.21 -26.92
C ILE A 28 12.97 4.05 -26.57
N PRO A 29 12.94 5.35 -26.90
CA PRO A 29 11.70 6.10 -26.87
C PRO A 29 10.73 5.39 -27.81
N LYS A 30 9.68 4.79 -27.24
CA LYS A 30 8.63 4.18 -28.04
C LYS A 30 7.64 5.29 -28.40
N ALA A 31 7.57 5.62 -29.67
CA ALA A 31 6.52 6.49 -30.18
C ALA A 31 5.36 5.61 -30.64
N GLY A 32 4.17 5.84 -30.09
CA GLY A 32 2.96 5.15 -30.52
C GLY A 32 2.60 5.49 -31.95
N HIS A 33 2.27 4.47 -32.74
CA HIS A 33 1.82 4.60 -34.13
C HIS A 33 0.51 3.84 -34.40
N GLY A 34 0.06 2.99 -33.48
CA GLY A 34 -1.22 2.28 -33.57
C GLY A 34 -2.41 3.02 -32.92
N THR A 35 -3.58 2.40 -32.98
CA THR A 35 -4.81 2.88 -32.33
C THR A 35 -5.13 2.09 -31.07
N ASP A 36 -5.62 2.76 -30.03
CA ASP A 36 -6.16 2.11 -28.85
C ASP A 36 -7.35 1.19 -29.21
N GLU A 37 -7.44 0.05 -28.50
CA GLU A 37 -8.51 -0.92 -28.67
C GLU A 37 -9.11 -1.34 -27.32
N GLU A 38 -10.39 -1.69 -27.34
CA GLU A 38 -11.15 -2.11 -26.16
C GLU A 38 -11.78 -3.48 -26.41
N PHE A 39 -11.64 -4.36 -25.43
CA PHE A 39 -12.08 -5.74 -25.50
C PHE A 39 -13.04 -6.04 -24.35
N SER A 40 -13.99 -6.93 -24.60
CA SER A 40 -14.87 -7.41 -23.53
C SER A 40 -15.42 -8.79 -23.83
N THR A 41 -15.59 -9.57 -22.77
CA THR A 41 -16.34 -10.82 -22.74
C THR A 41 -17.34 -10.73 -21.60
N VAL A 42 -18.63 -10.89 -21.90
CA VAL A 42 -19.69 -11.01 -20.89
C VAL A 42 -19.94 -12.48 -20.66
N VAL A 43 -19.90 -12.92 -19.40
CA VAL A 43 -20.23 -14.30 -19.03
C VAL A 43 -21.46 -14.29 -18.14
N GLU A 44 -22.47 -15.04 -18.52
CA GLU A 44 -23.73 -15.18 -17.79
C GLU A 44 -23.87 -16.61 -17.29
N LEU A 45 -24.07 -16.78 -15.97
CA LEU A 45 -24.41 -18.06 -15.37
C LEU A 45 -25.92 -18.20 -15.37
N LYS A 46 -26.39 -19.26 -16.03
CA LYS A 46 -27.81 -19.63 -16.03
C LYS A 46 -28.27 -20.04 -14.62
N GLU A 47 -29.57 -19.96 -14.38
CA GLU A 47 -30.19 -20.52 -13.18
C GLU A 47 -29.73 -21.98 -12.98
N GLN A 48 -29.38 -22.34 -11.74
CA GLN A 48 -28.82 -23.66 -11.36
C GLN A 48 -27.40 -23.98 -11.88
N GLN A 49 -26.74 -23.06 -12.59
CA GLN A 49 -25.33 -23.20 -12.92
C GLN A 49 -24.48 -22.48 -11.87
N ASP A 50 -23.69 -23.23 -11.09
CA ASP A 50 -22.90 -22.68 -9.98
C ASP A 50 -21.50 -22.23 -10.38
N SER A 51 -20.96 -22.79 -11.47
CA SER A 51 -19.67 -22.41 -12.00
C SER A 51 -19.62 -22.51 -13.52
N LEU A 52 -18.67 -21.77 -14.12
CA LEU A 52 -18.41 -21.81 -15.55
C LEU A 52 -16.94 -21.51 -15.84
N SER A 53 -16.37 -22.21 -16.82
CA SER A 53 -15.06 -21.91 -17.40
C SER A 53 -15.25 -21.39 -18.82
N VAL A 54 -14.69 -20.21 -19.13
CA VAL A 54 -14.81 -19.59 -20.46
C VAL A 54 -13.45 -19.16 -20.97
N LYS A 55 -13.03 -19.68 -22.13
CA LYS A 55 -11.83 -19.20 -22.83
C LYS A 55 -12.01 -17.75 -23.28
N ILE A 56 -11.02 -16.90 -23.06
CA ILE A 56 -10.99 -15.51 -23.53
C ILE A 56 -10.51 -15.48 -24.99
N PRO A 57 -11.40 -15.25 -25.98
CA PRO A 57 -11.09 -15.53 -27.38
C PRO A 57 -10.17 -14.49 -28.03
N TRP A 58 -10.14 -13.28 -27.48
CA TRP A 58 -9.34 -12.16 -27.99
C TRP A 58 -7.95 -12.05 -27.36
N LEU A 59 -7.63 -12.89 -26.37
CA LEU A 59 -6.34 -12.86 -25.67
C LEU A 59 -5.46 -14.03 -26.14
N ASN A 60 -4.66 -13.78 -27.18
CA ASN A 60 -3.73 -14.76 -27.71
C ASN A 60 -2.48 -14.88 -26.84
N VAL A 61 -2.28 -16.03 -26.20
CA VAL A 61 -1.15 -16.26 -25.27
C VAL A 61 0.23 -16.12 -25.92
N ASP A 62 0.31 -16.30 -27.24
CA ASP A 62 1.58 -16.25 -27.98
C ASP A 62 2.10 -14.83 -28.19
N ASP A 63 1.23 -13.83 -28.04
CA ASP A 63 1.51 -12.43 -28.37
C ASP A 63 2.02 -11.62 -27.18
N TRP A 64 1.95 -12.14 -25.95
CA TRP A 64 2.08 -11.32 -24.74
C TRP A 64 2.98 -11.92 -23.66
N GLN A 65 3.70 -11.04 -22.99
CA GLN A 65 4.35 -11.28 -21.70
C GLN A 65 4.12 -10.08 -20.78
N GLY A 66 4.26 -10.25 -19.48
CA GLY A 66 4.17 -9.11 -18.58
C GLY A 66 3.94 -9.52 -17.13
N TRP A 67 3.33 -8.59 -16.39
CA TRP A 67 2.98 -8.76 -15.00
C TRP A 67 1.57 -9.32 -14.87
N ALA A 68 1.41 -10.33 -14.01
CA ALA A 68 0.13 -10.89 -13.62
C ALA A 68 -0.01 -10.86 -12.09
N TRP A 69 -1.10 -10.28 -11.60
CA TRP A 69 -1.43 -10.27 -10.18
C TRP A 69 -2.15 -11.56 -9.85
N VAL A 70 -1.39 -12.56 -9.40
CA VAL A 70 -1.88 -13.91 -9.11
C VAL A 70 -1.97 -14.14 -7.62
N ARG A 71 -2.88 -15.03 -7.20
CA ARG A 71 -3.01 -15.52 -5.83
C ARG A 71 -2.34 -16.89 -5.70
N PRO A 72 -1.02 -16.95 -5.39
CA PRO A 72 -0.29 -18.22 -5.33
C PRO A 72 -0.42 -18.95 -3.98
N ARG A 73 -1.05 -18.32 -2.99
CA ARG A 73 -1.27 -18.82 -1.63
C ARG A 73 -2.69 -18.50 -1.21
N SER A 74 -3.17 -19.09 -0.12
CA SER A 74 -4.54 -18.86 0.35
C SER A 74 -4.83 -17.40 0.62
N THR A 75 -3.86 -16.58 0.98
CA THR A 75 -4.15 -15.19 1.35
C THR A 75 -3.85 -14.18 0.25
N TRP A 76 -2.61 -14.14 -0.24
CA TRP A 76 -2.04 -12.95 -0.87
C TRP A 76 -2.06 -12.97 -2.39
N ILE A 77 -2.33 -11.81 -3.00
CA ILE A 77 -2.14 -11.55 -4.42
C ILE A 77 -0.79 -10.86 -4.61
N GLU A 78 0.03 -11.42 -5.50
CA GLU A 78 1.39 -10.96 -5.80
C GLU A 78 1.57 -10.76 -7.31
N PRO A 79 2.31 -9.71 -7.72
CA PRO A 79 2.71 -9.56 -9.11
C PRO A 79 3.74 -10.62 -9.49
N ARG A 80 3.54 -11.28 -10.64
CA ARG A 80 4.50 -12.22 -11.22
C ARG A 80 4.77 -11.89 -12.68
N TRP A 81 6.05 -11.87 -13.03
CA TRP A 81 6.50 -11.71 -14.40
C TRP A 81 6.43 -13.04 -15.16
N GLY A 82 5.96 -13.02 -16.40
CA GLY A 82 6.05 -14.19 -17.27
C GLY A 82 5.41 -14.02 -18.64
N SER A 83 5.63 -15.01 -19.51
CA SER A 83 4.90 -15.15 -20.78
C SER A 83 3.54 -15.77 -20.51
N LEU A 84 2.50 -15.29 -21.21
CA LEU A 84 1.16 -15.90 -21.14
C LEU A 84 1.13 -17.33 -21.67
N ARG A 85 2.10 -17.76 -22.50
CA ARG A 85 2.23 -19.16 -22.93
C ARG A 85 2.42 -20.12 -21.75
N ASN A 86 3.06 -19.64 -20.69
CA ASN A 86 3.37 -20.42 -19.49
C ASN A 86 2.43 -20.04 -18.33
N PHE A 87 1.26 -19.47 -18.64
CA PHE A 87 0.36 -18.99 -17.60
C PHE A 87 -0.21 -20.15 -16.78
N GLY A 88 0.04 -20.11 -15.47
CA GLY A 88 -0.27 -21.20 -14.55
C GLY A 88 -1.73 -21.25 -14.11
N ARG A 89 -1.99 -22.09 -13.11
CA ARG A 89 -3.34 -22.27 -12.52
C ARG A 89 -3.66 -21.33 -11.36
N PHE A 90 -2.70 -20.54 -10.89
CA PHE A 90 -2.98 -19.54 -9.85
C PHE A 90 -3.98 -18.51 -10.37
N GLY A 91 -5.02 -18.24 -9.59
CA GLY A 91 -6.06 -17.27 -9.95
C GLY A 91 -5.47 -15.87 -10.10
N ALA A 92 -5.66 -15.28 -11.27
CA ALA A 92 -5.16 -13.95 -11.62
C ALA A 92 -6.28 -12.92 -11.60
N HIS A 93 -6.01 -11.79 -10.97
CA HIS A 93 -6.97 -10.72 -10.74
C HIS A 93 -6.72 -9.49 -11.62
N PHE A 94 -5.57 -9.41 -12.28
CA PHE A 94 -5.23 -8.40 -13.28
C PHE A 94 -4.02 -8.85 -14.11
N LEU A 95 -3.98 -8.47 -15.39
CA LEU A 95 -2.82 -8.65 -16.27
C LEU A 95 -2.39 -7.29 -16.84
N MET A 96 -1.08 -7.08 -16.94
CA MET A 96 -0.48 -5.91 -17.58
C MET A 96 0.65 -6.38 -18.50
N LEU A 97 0.44 -6.26 -19.80
CA LEU A 97 1.17 -7.01 -20.80
C LEU A 97 1.85 -6.10 -21.81
N GLN A 98 3.04 -6.49 -22.23
CA GLN A 98 3.76 -5.93 -23.37
C GLN A 98 3.84 -6.96 -24.50
N PRO A 99 3.90 -6.50 -25.78
CA PRO A 99 3.89 -7.41 -26.91
C PRO A 99 5.19 -8.20 -27.06
N LEU A 100 5.04 -9.48 -27.41
CA LEU A 100 6.09 -10.36 -27.96
C LEU A 100 6.03 -10.41 -29.49
N ASN A 101 4.85 -10.22 -30.06
CA ASN A 101 4.63 -10.28 -31.51
C ASN A 101 5.08 -8.97 -32.17
N HIS A 102 6.03 -9.06 -33.10
CA HIS A 102 6.59 -7.91 -33.83
C HIS A 102 5.57 -7.18 -34.72
N SER A 103 4.39 -7.75 -34.96
CA SER A 103 3.31 -7.11 -35.70
C SER A 103 2.45 -6.19 -34.84
N ILE A 104 2.56 -6.28 -33.51
CA ILE A 104 1.91 -5.37 -32.57
C ILE A 104 2.87 -4.21 -32.31
N ASP A 105 2.34 -2.99 -32.25
CA ASP A 105 3.15 -1.80 -31.97
C ASP A 105 3.94 -2.02 -30.66
N PRO A 106 5.28 -1.95 -30.66
CA PRO A 106 6.08 -2.20 -29.48
C PRO A 106 5.80 -1.22 -28.34
N ALA A 107 5.24 -0.03 -28.62
CA ALA A 107 4.77 0.95 -27.63
C ALA A 107 3.53 0.48 -26.86
N SER A 108 2.89 -0.60 -27.32
CA SER A 108 1.62 -1.04 -26.77
C SER A 108 1.76 -1.59 -25.36
N THR A 109 0.76 -1.29 -24.54
CA THR A 109 0.49 -2.02 -23.30
C THR A 109 -0.94 -2.52 -23.33
N PHE A 110 -1.14 -3.78 -22.96
CA PHE A 110 -2.45 -4.41 -22.86
C PHE A 110 -2.77 -4.76 -21.40
N SER A 111 -3.77 -4.10 -20.82
CA SER A 111 -4.29 -4.43 -19.50
C SER A 111 -5.56 -5.25 -19.61
N VAL A 112 -5.67 -6.33 -18.83
CA VAL A 112 -6.85 -7.21 -18.78
C VAL A 112 -7.35 -7.31 -17.34
N PHE A 113 -8.64 -7.08 -17.15
CA PHE A 113 -9.26 -7.04 -15.83
C PHE A 113 -10.53 -7.91 -15.75
N PRO A 114 -10.51 -9.04 -15.02
CA PRO A 114 -11.71 -9.79 -14.67
C PRO A 114 -12.54 -9.01 -13.64
N CYS A 115 -13.84 -8.84 -13.86
CA CYS A 115 -14.72 -8.01 -13.03
C CYS A 115 -15.76 -8.90 -12.36
N SER A 116 -15.59 -9.12 -11.06
CA SER A 116 -16.56 -9.79 -10.19
C SER A 116 -17.74 -8.86 -9.88
N SER A 117 -18.91 -9.45 -9.65
CA SER A 117 -20.12 -8.77 -9.19
C SER A 117 -20.50 -9.28 -7.79
N ALA A 118 -21.64 -8.81 -7.25
CA ALA A 118 -22.16 -9.35 -6.01
C ALA A 118 -22.79 -10.75 -6.18
N GLU A 119 -23.13 -11.11 -7.42
CA GLU A 119 -23.81 -12.35 -7.78
C GLU A 119 -22.86 -13.46 -8.25
N ALA A 120 -21.66 -13.11 -8.71
CA ALA A 120 -20.61 -14.05 -9.05
C ALA A 120 -19.20 -13.44 -8.96
N THR A 121 -18.23 -14.27 -8.59
CA THR A 121 -16.80 -13.94 -8.61
C THR A 121 -16.11 -14.51 -9.84
N VAL A 122 -15.05 -13.83 -10.29
CA VAL A 122 -14.22 -14.27 -11.41
C VAL A 122 -12.74 -14.00 -11.17
N HIS A 123 -11.91 -14.96 -11.58
CA HIS A 123 -10.46 -14.78 -11.77
C HIS A 123 -10.03 -15.44 -13.09
N LEU A 124 -8.81 -15.16 -13.54
CA LEU A 124 -8.24 -15.73 -14.76
C LEU A 124 -7.23 -16.84 -14.44
N THR A 125 -7.18 -17.90 -15.25
CA THR A 125 -6.11 -18.91 -15.16
C THR A 125 -5.65 -19.32 -16.56
N GLY A 126 -4.55 -20.08 -16.62
CA GLY A 126 -4.24 -20.92 -17.77
C GLY A 126 -5.25 -22.07 -17.95
N PRO A 127 -5.06 -22.92 -18.96
CA PRO A 127 -5.94 -24.05 -19.22
C PRO A 127 -5.82 -25.11 -18.12
N SER A 128 -6.90 -25.84 -17.87
CA SER A 128 -6.86 -27.16 -17.23
C SER A 128 -6.33 -28.21 -18.22
N ASP A 129 -6.06 -29.43 -17.73
CA ASP A 129 -5.47 -30.49 -18.57
C ASP A 129 -6.38 -30.94 -19.72
N ALA A 130 -7.68 -30.67 -19.61
CA ALA A 130 -8.70 -30.98 -20.62
C ALA A 130 -9.04 -29.79 -21.53
N GLU A 131 -8.45 -28.62 -21.30
CA GLU A 131 -8.75 -27.39 -22.02
C GLU A 131 -7.65 -27.04 -23.04
N GLU A 132 -8.07 -26.47 -24.17
CA GLU A 132 -7.14 -25.98 -25.20
C GLU A 132 -6.27 -24.82 -24.68
N PRO A 133 -5.05 -24.62 -25.20
CA PRO A 133 -4.19 -23.49 -24.80
C PRO A 133 -4.91 -22.14 -24.88
N GLY A 134 -4.81 -21.36 -23.79
CA GLY A 134 -5.45 -20.04 -23.70
C GLY A 134 -5.59 -19.54 -22.26
N ILE A 135 -6.19 -18.37 -22.12
CA ILE A 135 -6.58 -17.81 -20.82
C ILE A 135 -8.07 -18.07 -20.60
N TYR A 136 -8.44 -18.49 -19.39
CA TYR A 136 -9.81 -18.86 -19.03
C TYR A 136 -10.30 -18.00 -17.87
N ALA A 137 -11.52 -17.48 -17.99
CA ALA A 137 -12.27 -16.95 -16.87
C ALA A 137 -12.89 -18.10 -16.08
N ARG A 138 -12.55 -18.19 -14.79
CA ARG A 138 -13.13 -19.11 -13.82
C ARG A 138 -14.19 -18.36 -13.04
N VAL A 139 -15.45 -18.67 -13.30
CA VAL A 139 -16.58 -17.96 -12.71
C VAL A 139 -17.28 -18.84 -11.69
N ARG A 140 -17.58 -18.27 -10.52
CA ARG A 140 -18.30 -18.93 -9.44
C ARG A 140 -19.47 -18.08 -8.98
N ARG A 141 -20.65 -18.69 -8.86
CA ARG A 141 -21.86 -18.08 -8.33
C ARG A 141 -21.72 -17.81 -6.82
N THR A 142 -22.18 -16.64 -6.39
CA THR A 142 -22.19 -16.23 -4.98
C THR A 142 -23.59 -15.94 -4.44
N LYS A 143 -24.62 -15.99 -5.29
CA LYS A 143 -26.01 -15.78 -4.91
C LYS A 143 -26.94 -16.76 -5.60
N ALA A 144 -27.81 -17.40 -4.83
CA ALA A 144 -28.79 -18.36 -5.33
C ALA A 144 -29.87 -17.65 -6.17
N ASP A 145 -30.39 -18.37 -7.17
CA ASP A 145 -31.56 -17.99 -7.98
C ASP A 145 -31.49 -16.61 -8.69
N ALA A 146 -30.30 -16.00 -8.76
CA ALA A 146 -30.03 -14.77 -9.50
C ALA A 146 -29.44 -15.09 -10.88
N VAL A 147 -29.75 -14.30 -11.91
CA VAL A 147 -28.90 -14.29 -13.10
C VAL A 147 -27.59 -13.61 -12.71
N ALA A 148 -26.48 -14.35 -12.72
CA ALA A 148 -25.19 -13.83 -12.33
C ALA A 148 -24.39 -13.49 -13.58
N LYS A 149 -23.90 -12.25 -13.66
CA LYS A 149 -23.06 -11.76 -14.74
C LYS A 149 -21.71 -11.34 -14.20
N ILE A 150 -20.67 -11.71 -14.94
CA ILE A 150 -19.34 -11.16 -14.79
C ILE A 150 -18.85 -10.63 -16.12
N TYR A 151 -17.78 -9.86 -16.05
CA TYR A 151 -17.16 -9.25 -17.23
C TYR A 151 -15.67 -9.54 -17.22
N VAL A 152 -15.08 -9.76 -18.39
CA VAL A 152 -13.62 -9.67 -18.56
C VAL A 152 -13.38 -8.59 -19.59
N VAL A 153 -12.72 -7.51 -19.17
CA VAL A 153 -12.45 -6.36 -20.03
C VAL A 153 -10.96 -6.25 -20.34
N GLY A 154 -10.64 -5.66 -21.49
CA GLY A 154 -9.27 -5.41 -21.89
C GLY A 154 -9.12 -4.02 -22.51
N LYS A 155 -7.99 -3.36 -22.22
CA LYS A 155 -7.61 -2.09 -22.84
C LYS A 155 -6.20 -2.19 -23.41
N LEU A 156 -6.09 -2.11 -24.73
CA LEU A 156 -4.84 -1.91 -25.45
C LEU A 156 -4.62 -0.41 -25.62
N SER A 157 -3.51 0.10 -25.11
CA SER A 157 -3.06 1.48 -25.33
C SER A 157 -1.78 1.46 -26.16
N THR A 158 -1.65 2.35 -27.15
CA THR A 158 -0.44 2.52 -27.95
C THR A 158 0.37 3.77 -27.55
N SER A 159 -0.05 4.48 -26.51
CA SER A 159 0.54 5.78 -26.09
C SER A 159 1.96 5.72 -25.51
N ALA A 160 2.53 4.53 -25.31
CA ALA A 160 3.72 4.25 -24.51
C ALA A 160 3.59 4.56 -23.00
N ASP A 161 2.52 5.23 -22.55
CA ASP A 161 2.14 5.32 -21.15
C ASP A 161 1.40 4.05 -20.72
N VAL A 162 2.09 3.22 -19.94
CA VAL A 162 1.58 1.97 -19.39
C VAL A 162 0.29 2.19 -18.58
N PHE A 163 0.20 3.29 -17.83
CA PHE A 163 -0.94 3.57 -16.98
C PHE A 163 -2.18 4.01 -17.76
N ALA A 164 -2.05 4.45 -19.01
CA ALA A 164 -3.20 4.68 -19.88
C ALA A 164 -4.01 3.39 -20.11
N SER A 165 -3.33 2.26 -20.32
CA SER A 165 -3.99 0.95 -20.46
C SER A 165 -4.64 0.49 -19.15
N VAL A 166 -3.95 0.65 -18.02
CA VAL A 166 -4.46 0.29 -16.68
C VAL A 166 -5.72 1.09 -16.35
N ASN A 167 -5.65 2.42 -16.48
CA ASN A 167 -6.77 3.32 -16.24
C ASN A 167 -7.95 2.99 -17.17
N GLY A 168 -7.69 2.73 -18.45
CA GLY A 168 -8.73 2.37 -19.40
C GLY A 168 -9.41 1.03 -19.08
N ALA A 169 -8.66 0.01 -18.65
CA ALA A 169 -9.23 -1.27 -18.24
C ALA A 169 -10.11 -1.13 -16.98
N ILE A 170 -9.67 -0.36 -15.97
CA ILE A 170 -10.46 -0.10 -14.76
C ILE A 170 -11.70 0.74 -15.09
N ASN A 171 -11.59 1.74 -15.98
CA ASN A 171 -12.74 2.54 -16.42
C ASN A 171 -13.76 1.72 -17.21
N LEU A 172 -13.30 0.78 -18.05
CA LEU A 172 -14.17 -0.19 -18.70
C LEU A 172 -14.88 -1.08 -17.68
N ALA A 173 -14.17 -1.57 -16.66
CA ALA A 173 -14.79 -2.33 -15.59
C ALA A 173 -15.87 -1.53 -14.86
N LYS A 174 -15.60 -0.26 -14.51
CA LYS A 174 -16.60 0.65 -13.94
C LYS A 174 -17.82 0.78 -14.84
N LYS A 175 -17.63 0.96 -16.14
CA LYS A 175 -18.73 1.05 -17.11
C LYS A 175 -19.60 -0.21 -17.13
N TYR A 176 -18.99 -1.39 -17.17
CA TYR A 176 -19.72 -2.66 -17.19
C TYR A 176 -20.41 -2.99 -15.86
N LEU A 177 -19.83 -2.56 -14.73
CA LEU A 177 -20.42 -2.71 -13.40
C LEU A 177 -21.44 -1.60 -13.07
N GLY A 178 -21.61 -0.60 -13.94
CA GLY A 178 -22.53 0.52 -13.69
C GLY A 178 -22.06 1.51 -12.64
N THR A 179 -20.74 1.63 -12.44
CA THR A 179 -20.10 2.50 -11.42
C THR A 179 -19.28 3.65 -12.00
N SER A 180 -19.47 4.00 -13.27
CA SER A 180 -18.74 5.11 -13.92
C SER A 180 -18.87 6.44 -13.17
N ASP A 181 -20.05 6.73 -12.61
CA ASP A 181 -20.34 7.97 -11.88
C ASP A 181 -20.09 7.85 -10.37
N LEU A 182 -19.61 6.69 -9.90
CA LEU A 182 -19.33 6.46 -8.48
C LEU A 182 -18.01 7.12 -8.09
N ALA A 183 -18.10 8.26 -7.39
CA ALA A 183 -16.95 8.93 -6.83
C ALA A 183 -16.39 8.15 -5.64
N TYR A 184 -15.06 8.02 -5.58
CA TYR A 184 -14.39 7.49 -4.40
C TYR A 184 -14.02 8.61 -3.44
N TYR A 185 -14.23 8.39 -2.14
CA TYR A 185 -13.91 9.36 -1.09
C TYR A 185 -13.31 8.66 0.12
N ASP A 186 -12.40 9.37 0.80
CA ASP A 186 -11.80 8.87 2.03
C ASP A 186 -12.79 8.98 3.21
N PRO A 187 -12.79 8.02 4.15
CA PRO A 187 -13.65 8.10 5.33
C PRO A 187 -13.16 9.19 6.30
N PRO A 188 -14.01 9.65 7.24
CA PRO A 188 -13.61 10.64 8.25
C PRO A 188 -12.40 10.18 9.09
N ALA A 189 -12.26 8.87 9.31
CA ALA A 189 -11.08 8.29 9.96
C ALA A 189 -9.78 8.42 9.14
N HIS A 190 -9.79 9.01 7.95
CA HIS A 190 -8.58 9.37 7.20
C HIS A 190 -8.44 10.88 6.98
N ASP A 191 -9.43 11.66 7.43
CA ASP A 191 -9.38 13.12 7.36
C ASP A 191 -8.27 13.65 8.27
N ARG A 192 -7.34 14.42 7.69
CA ARG A 192 -6.24 15.06 8.45
C ARG A 192 -6.70 16.19 9.35
N SER A 193 -7.88 16.76 9.12
CA SER A 193 -8.45 17.77 10.01
C SER A 193 -8.98 17.17 11.32
N LEU A 194 -9.07 15.84 11.41
CA LEU A 194 -9.53 15.12 12.58
C LEU A 194 -8.38 14.33 13.20
N ILE A 195 -8.35 14.25 14.52
CA ILE A 195 -7.45 13.31 15.21
C ILE A 195 -7.97 11.90 14.94
N SER A 196 -7.28 11.22 14.04
CA SER A 196 -7.62 9.90 13.53
C SER A 196 -6.59 8.85 13.97
N PRO A 197 -7.02 7.60 14.24
CA PRO A 197 -6.11 6.50 14.52
C PRO A 197 -5.11 6.20 13.39
N PHE A 198 -5.37 6.65 12.17
CA PHE A 198 -4.58 6.32 10.96
C PHE A 198 -3.70 7.48 10.45
N ASN A 199 -3.83 8.66 11.05
CA ASN A 199 -2.95 9.81 10.82
C ASN A 199 -1.91 9.99 11.95
N GLN A 200 -2.14 9.38 13.10
CA GLN A 200 -1.18 9.29 14.19
C GLN A 200 -0.26 8.07 14.05
N LEU A 201 0.89 8.10 14.74
CA LEU A 201 1.77 6.94 14.86
C LEU A 201 1.05 5.82 15.62
N GLY A 202 0.94 4.65 14.99
CA GLY A 202 0.31 3.49 15.60
C GLY A 202 1.33 2.50 16.15
N PHE A 203 0.86 1.63 17.05
CA PHE A 203 1.63 0.52 17.60
C PHE A 203 0.82 -0.78 17.60
N CYS A 204 1.44 -1.91 17.31
CA CYS A 204 0.82 -3.23 17.18
C CYS A 204 1.56 -4.26 18.04
N THR A 205 0.81 -5.17 18.69
CA THR A 205 1.41 -6.15 19.61
C THR A 205 2.00 -7.41 18.95
N TRP A 206 1.79 -7.64 17.64
CA TRP A 206 2.11 -8.91 16.97
C TRP A 206 3.59 -9.33 17.12
N SER A 207 4.52 -8.61 16.50
CA SER A 207 5.96 -8.92 16.63
C SER A 207 6.59 -8.38 17.91
N SER A 208 5.93 -7.41 18.57
CA SER A 208 6.46 -6.78 19.78
C SER A 208 6.29 -7.64 21.04
N ILE A 209 5.19 -8.41 21.13
CA ILE A 209 5.02 -9.49 22.11
C ILE A 209 5.56 -10.81 21.56
N GLY A 210 5.37 -11.08 20.26
CA GLY A 210 5.88 -12.23 19.53
C GLY A 210 4.77 -13.04 18.86
N GLU A 211 5.02 -13.50 17.63
CA GLU A 211 4.07 -14.10 16.68
C GLU A 211 3.45 -15.42 17.17
N HIS A 212 4.02 -16.03 18.21
CA HIS A 212 3.56 -17.29 18.80
C HIS A 212 3.32 -17.17 20.31
N ILE A 213 3.20 -15.94 20.81
CA ILE A 213 3.15 -15.65 22.23
C ILE A 213 1.84 -14.92 22.52
N ARG A 214 0.97 -15.56 23.30
CA ARG A 214 -0.26 -14.92 23.75
C ARG A 214 0.03 -13.72 24.68
N PRO A 215 -0.69 -12.60 24.53
CA PRO A 215 -0.55 -11.42 25.39
C PRO A 215 -1.00 -11.73 26.83
N THR A 216 -0.39 -11.04 27.79
CA THR A 216 -0.79 -11.04 29.22
C THR A 216 -0.73 -9.60 29.75
N GLY A 217 -1.41 -9.30 30.86
CA GLY A 217 -1.34 -7.99 31.49
C GLY A 217 0.09 -7.59 31.87
N GLU A 218 0.93 -8.53 32.32
CA GLU A 218 2.35 -8.29 32.58
C GLU A 218 3.13 -7.86 31.33
N LYS A 219 2.99 -8.60 30.21
CA LYS A 219 3.72 -8.29 28.96
C LYS A 219 3.32 -6.94 28.40
N LEU A 220 2.02 -6.62 28.45
CA LEU A 220 1.51 -5.31 28.02
C LEU A 220 2.07 -4.19 28.89
N ARG A 221 2.09 -4.34 30.22
CA ARG A 221 2.70 -3.35 31.13
C ARG A 221 4.18 -3.12 30.83
N LYS A 222 4.94 -4.19 30.55
CA LYS A 222 6.36 -4.08 30.18
C LYS A 222 6.53 -3.29 28.87
N LEU A 223 5.76 -3.64 27.85
CA LEU A 223 5.80 -2.98 26.54
C LEU A 223 5.42 -1.49 26.64
N VAL A 224 4.30 -1.19 27.30
CA VAL A 224 3.83 0.18 27.54
C VAL A 224 4.86 1.01 28.31
N LYS A 225 5.49 0.43 29.35
CA LYS A 225 6.56 1.10 30.09
C LYS A 225 7.74 1.45 29.18
N SER A 226 8.15 0.54 28.28
CA SER A 226 9.21 0.79 27.31
C SER A 226 8.89 1.99 26.42
N LEU A 227 7.69 2.01 25.83
CA LEU A 227 7.24 3.09 24.94
C LEU A 227 7.20 4.44 25.68
N LYS A 228 6.70 4.47 26.91
CA LYS A 228 6.69 5.67 27.76
C LYS A 228 8.10 6.14 28.07
N SER A 229 9.01 5.22 28.45
CA SER A 229 10.41 5.55 28.75
C SER A 229 11.20 6.05 27.53
N ALA A 230 10.81 5.62 26.33
CA ALA A 230 11.40 6.07 25.08
C ALA A 230 10.77 7.37 24.53
N GLU A 231 9.77 7.93 25.21
CA GLU A 231 9.03 9.13 24.83
C GLU A 231 8.43 9.05 23.41
N ILE A 232 8.01 7.85 22.99
CA ILE A 232 7.42 7.63 21.66
C ILE A 232 5.94 8.06 21.68
N PRO A 233 5.52 9.03 20.87
CA PRO A 233 4.17 9.58 20.91
C PRO A 233 3.20 8.72 20.10
N VAL A 234 2.87 7.55 20.63
CA VAL A 234 1.88 6.63 20.04
C VAL A 234 0.48 7.23 20.19
N GLY A 235 -0.25 7.40 19.09
CA GLY A 235 -1.64 7.90 19.12
C GLY A 235 -2.69 6.80 18.99
N SER A 236 -2.33 5.70 18.32
CA SER A 236 -3.19 4.52 18.19
C SER A 236 -2.46 3.22 18.59
N PHE A 237 -3.18 2.30 19.21
CA PHE A 237 -2.60 1.06 19.73
C PHE A 237 -3.48 -0.15 19.38
N ILE A 238 -2.92 -1.20 18.80
CA ILE A 238 -3.62 -2.44 18.43
C ILE A 238 -3.16 -3.58 19.32
N ILE A 239 -4.11 -4.19 20.02
CA ILE A 239 -3.92 -5.49 20.67
C ILE A 239 -4.18 -6.57 19.60
N ASP A 240 -3.10 -7.07 19.03
CA ASP A 240 -3.09 -8.06 17.94
C ASP A 240 -3.36 -9.50 18.47
N ASP A 241 -3.28 -10.53 17.60
CA ASP A 241 -3.75 -11.90 17.86
C ASP A 241 -3.32 -12.48 19.24
N GLY A 242 -4.23 -13.26 19.82
CA GLY A 242 -3.99 -14.12 20.97
C GLY A 242 -4.75 -13.70 22.24
N TRP A 243 -5.40 -12.54 22.23
CA TRP A 243 -6.17 -12.01 23.36
C TRP A 243 -7.51 -12.73 23.58
N GLN A 244 -8.10 -13.28 22.51
CA GLN A 244 -9.44 -13.89 22.56
C GLN A 244 -9.48 -15.22 23.32
N ASP A 245 -10.63 -15.52 23.95
CA ASP A 245 -10.92 -16.83 24.52
C ASP A 245 -11.17 -17.90 23.43
N THR A 246 -10.24 -18.84 23.27
CA THR A 246 -10.23 -19.82 22.16
C THR A 246 -10.07 -21.27 22.64
N ARG A 247 -10.53 -22.25 21.86
CA ARG A 247 -10.31 -23.68 22.10
C ARG A 247 -9.72 -24.39 20.87
N HIS A 248 -9.04 -25.50 21.12
CA HIS A 248 -8.36 -26.31 20.10
C HIS A 248 -9.15 -27.58 19.78
N GLY A 249 -9.09 -28.05 18.53
CA GLY A 249 -9.59 -29.38 18.13
C GLY A 249 -11.11 -29.53 17.96
N TYR A 250 -11.86 -28.43 18.04
CA TYR A 250 -13.33 -28.45 17.90
C TYR A 250 -13.83 -28.37 16.45
N ASN A 251 -12.98 -27.88 15.54
CA ASN A 251 -13.35 -27.55 14.16
C ASN A 251 -12.52 -28.35 13.12
N GLY A 252 -11.84 -29.40 13.59
CA GLY A 252 -11.02 -30.32 12.83
C GLY A 252 -9.83 -30.84 13.67
N PRO A 253 -9.00 -31.73 13.11
CA PRO A 253 -7.89 -32.37 13.82
C PRO A 253 -6.72 -31.41 14.11
N GLY A 254 -6.07 -31.59 15.26
CA GLY A 254 -4.77 -30.98 15.56
C GLY A 254 -4.79 -29.75 16.47
N GLU A 255 -3.67 -29.54 17.16
CA GLU A 255 -3.49 -28.48 18.16
C GLU A 255 -3.41 -27.07 17.55
N LYS A 256 -3.37 -26.93 16.22
CA LYS A 256 -3.31 -25.61 15.55
C LYS A 256 -4.68 -25.03 15.22
N MET A 257 -5.73 -25.87 15.22
CA MET A 257 -7.09 -25.43 14.91
C MET A 257 -7.73 -24.72 16.09
N ARG A 258 -7.64 -23.40 16.09
CA ARG A 258 -8.17 -22.53 17.15
C ARG A 258 -9.50 -21.93 16.72
N GLY A 259 -10.56 -22.21 17.47
CA GLY A 259 -11.87 -21.59 17.31
C GLY A 259 -12.21 -20.66 18.47
N LEU A 260 -12.98 -19.61 18.21
CA LEU A 260 -13.47 -18.68 19.25
C LEU A 260 -14.47 -19.41 20.17
N TRP A 261 -14.27 -19.30 21.48
CA TRP A 261 -15.13 -19.92 22.48
C TRP A 261 -16.16 -18.95 23.06
N SER A 262 -15.73 -17.73 23.37
CA SER A 262 -16.60 -16.66 23.87
C SER A 262 -16.07 -15.31 23.38
N PHE A 263 -16.79 -14.22 23.67
CA PHE A 263 -16.29 -12.87 23.38
C PHE A 263 -15.24 -12.40 24.39
N ASP A 264 -15.06 -13.13 25.50
CA ASP A 264 -14.16 -12.71 26.57
C ASP A 264 -12.67 -12.83 26.16
N VAL A 265 -11.81 -12.24 26.97
CA VAL A 265 -10.38 -12.50 26.91
C VAL A 265 -10.05 -13.90 27.41
N TRP A 266 -8.94 -14.46 26.96
CA TRP A 266 -8.48 -15.74 27.51
C TRP A 266 -8.03 -15.64 28.96
N ASP A 267 -8.21 -16.72 29.72
CA ASP A 267 -7.93 -16.76 31.16
C ASP A 267 -6.51 -16.30 31.55
N GLY A 268 -5.52 -16.54 30.69
CA GLY A 268 -4.14 -16.11 30.94
C GLY A 268 -3.85 -14.65 30.63
N MET A 269 -4.83 -13.86 30.17
CA MET A 269 -4.68 -12.40 30.15
C MET A 269 -4.40 -11.84 31.53
N ASP A 270 -4.83 -12.52 32.61
CA ASP A 270 -4.69 -12.13 34.03
C ASP A 270 -5.36 -10.81 34.45
N VAL A 271 -6.04 -10.16 33.51
CA VAL A 271 -6.83 -8.94 33.69
C VAL A 271 -8.07 -8.98 32.79
N SER A 272 -9.10 -8.22 33.14
CA SER A 272 -10.26 -8.05 32.27
C SER A 272 -9.90 -7.29 30.98
N PHE A 273 -10.76 -7.37 29.97
CA PHE A 273 -10.52 -6.64 28.73
C PHE A 273 -10.48 -5.11 28.94
N LYS A 274 -11.36 -4.59 29.81
CA LYS A 274 -11.36 -3.16 30.17
C LYS A 274 -10.07 -2.73 30.87
N GLU A 275 -9.56 -3.55 31.78
CA GLU A 275 -8.27 -3.31 32.43
C GLU A 275 -7.10 -3.39 31.42
N THR A 276 -7.19 -4.28 30.44
CA THR A 276 -6.22 -4.35 29.33
C THR A 276 -6.13 -3.03 28.57
N VAL A 277 -7.26 -2.44 28.21
CA VAL A 277 -7.32 -1.11 27.56
C VAL A 277 -6.82 -0.01 28.50
N SER A 278 -7.14 -0.10 29.79
CA SER A 278 -6.71 0.88 30.80
C SER A 278 -5.19 0.88 30.98
N ILE A 279 -4.52 -0.28 30.96
CA ILE A 279 -3.05 -0.40 31.00
C ILE A 279 -2.41 0.44 29.89
N VAL A 280 -2.96 0.38 28.68
CA VAL A 280 -2.45 1.13 27.51
C VAL A 280 -2.68 2.62 27.68
N LYS A 281 -3.92 3.04 27.94
CA LYS A 281 -4.30 4.47 28.01
C LYS A 281 -3.70 5.19 29.21
N GLU A 282 -3.59 4.55 30.36
CA GLU A 282 -2.97 5.14 31.56
C GLU A 282 -1.43 5.14 31.49
N GLY A 283 -0.86 4.21 30.71
CA GLY A 283 0.58 4.15 30.53
C GLY A 283 1.11 5.09 29.45
N LEU A 284 0.32 5.35 28.40
CA LEU A 284 0.68 6.18 27.25
C LEU A 284 -0.33 7.31 27.08
N ASP A 285 0.05 8.49 27.58
CA ASP A 285 -0.85 9.65 27.68
C ASP A 285 -1.27 10.21 26.29
N THR A 286 -0.57 9.82 25.22
CA THR A 286 -0.88 10.21 23.84
C THR A 286 -1.87 9.28 23.14
N VAL A 287 -2.16 8.10 23.70
CA VAL A 287 -3.02 7.10 23.04
C VAL A 287 -4.50 7.47 23.21
N GLU A 288 -5.12 7.88 22.13
CA GLU A 288 -6.56 8.17 22.09
C GLU A 288 -7.38 6.95 21.68
N ASN A 289 -6.85 6.18 20.72
CA ASN A 289 -7.55 5.09 20.08
C ASN A 289 -6.87 3.76 20.39
N VAL A 290 -7.65 2.81 20.94
CA VAL A 290 -7.21 1.42 21.10
C VAL A 290 -8.06 0.55 20.17
N GLY A 291 -7.42 -0.33 19.42
CA GLY A 291 -8.02 -1.26 18.50
C GLY A 291 -7.65 -2.70 18.83
N VAL A 292 -8.33 -3.64 18.19
CA VAL A 292 -8.03 -5.08 18.33
C VAL A 292 -8.00 -5.79 16.99
N TRP A 293 -7.22 -6.87 16.95
CA TRP A 293 -7.22 -7.83 15.87
C TRP A 293 -8.29 -8.90 16.06
N MET A 294 -8.88 -9.37 14.96
CA MET A 294 -9.72 -10.58 14.88
C MET A 294 -9.85 -11.04 13.42
N ALA A 295 -10.34 -12.26 13.18
CA ALA A 295 -10.65 -12.74 11.83
C ALA A 295 -12.09 -12.40 11.41
N LEU A 296 -12.39 -12.38 10.10
CA LEU A 296 -13.75 -12.17 9.57
C LEU A 296 -14.75 -13.25 10.01
N HIS A 297 -14.28 -14.46 10.26
CA HIS A 297 -15.05 -15.55 10.85
C HIS A 297 -14.83 -15.63 12.37
N ALA A 298 -14.54 -14.48 12.99
CA ALA A 298 -14.30 -14.26 14.43
C ALA A 298 -12.92 -14.69 14.95
N TYR A 299 -12.41 -15.85 14.56
CA TYR A 299 -11.03 -16.31 14.85
C TYR A 299 -10.53 -17.28 13.76
N TRP A 300 -9.24 -17.64 13.76
CA TRP A 300 -8.58 -18.38 12.67
C TRP A 300 -9.38 -19.57 12.09
N ASN A 301 -10.02 -20.40 12.93
CA ASN A 301 -10.82 -21.55 12.48
C ASN A 301 -12.31 -21.40 12.79
N SER A 302 -12.80 -20.17 12.88
CA SER A 302 -14.18 -19.76 13.16
C SER A 302 -14.64 -19.98 14.62
N ILE A 303 -15.94 -20.11 14.86
CA ILE A 303 -16.50 -20.40 16.19
C ILE A 303 -16.27 -21.87 16.53
N ALA A 304 -15.79 -22.19 17.74
CA ALA A 304 -15.67 -23.58 18.18
C ALA A 304 -17.04 -24.27 18.20
N SER A 305 -17.14 -25.47 17.63
CA SER A 305 -18.41 -26.21 17.44
C SER A 305 -19.25 -26.45 18.71
N GLU A 306 -18.63 -26.47 19.89
CA GLU A 306 -19.30 -26.60 21.19
C GLU A 306 -19.38 -25.29 21.99
N SER A 307 -19.02 -24.15 21.38
CA SER A 307 -19.10 -22.85 22.03
C SER A 307 -20.55 -22.49 22.42
N PRO A 308 -20.78 -21.79 23.55
CA PRO A 308 -22.09 -21.22 23.86
C PRO A 308 -22.63 -20.27 22.78
N LEU A 309 -21.74 -19.68 21.95
CA LEU A 309 -22.11 -18.82 20.83
C LEU A 309 -22.87 -19.59 19.74
N VAL A 310 -22.64 -20.91 19.59
CA VAL A 310 -23.34 -21.77 18.63
C VAL A 310 -24.84 -21.76 18.88
N ALA A 311 -25.26 -21.97 20.13
CA ALA A 311 -26.66 -21.92 20.51
C ALA A 311 -27.21 -20.48 20.45
N LYS A 312 -26.46 -19.48 20.94
CA LYS A 312 -26.92 -18.08 20.99
C LYS A 312 -27.26 -17.52 19.62
N TYR A 313 -26.41 -17.76 18.62
CA TYR A 313 -26.54 -17.19 17.28
C TYR A 313 -26.93 -18.22 16.21
N LYS A 314 -27.34 -19.42 16.64
CA LYS A 314 -27.79 -20.50 15.74
C LYS A 314 -26.76 -20.81 14.65
N MET A 315 -25.49 -20.91 15.05
CA MET A 315 -24.38 -21.10 14.11
C MET A 315 -24.61 -22.36 13.25
N ARG A 316 -24.21 -22.29 11.99
CA ARG A 316 -24.34 -23.36 11.01
C ARG A 316 -22.97 -23.84 10.54
N PRO A 317 -22.80 -25.15 10.28
CA PRO A 317 -21.56 -25.69 9.74
C PRO A 317 -21.44 -25.41 8.24
N PHE A 318 -20.24 -25.02 7.80
CA PHE A 318 -19.87 -24.82 6.41
C PHE A 318 -18.56 -25.53 6.12
N LYS A 319 -18.52 -26.29 5.03
CA LYS A 319 -17.30 -26.93 4.55
C LYS A 319 -16.42 -25.92 3.82
N LEU A 320 -15.11 -26.07 3.97
CA LEU A 320 -14.13 -25.42 3.11
C LEU A 320 -13.73 -26.36 1.97
N GLY A 321 -13.64 -25.85 0.74
CA GLY A 321 -13.26 -26.61 -0.44
C GLY A 321 -12.13 -25.93 -1.20
N VAL A 322 -10.99 -26.60 -1.33
CA VAL A 322 -9.81 -26.12 -2.06
C VAL A 322 -10.09 -25.92 -3.56
N ASP A 323 -11.03 -26.67 -4.11
CA ASP A 323 -11.49 -26.52 -5.50
C ASP A 323 -12.12 -25.15 -5.78
N CYS A 324 -12.54 -24.43 -4.74
CA CYS A 324 -13.06 -23.07 -4.89
C CYS A 324 -11.97 -22.06 -5.28
N VAL A 325 -10.70 -22.35 -4.96
CA VAL A 325 -9.53 -21.52 -5.28
C VAL A 325 -8.42 -22.41 -5.85
N PRO A 326 -8.55 -22.84 -7.12
CA PRO A 326 -7.71 -23.89 -7.69
C PRO A 326 -6.22 -23.47 -7.78
N GLY A 327 -5.34 -24.46 -7.64
CA GLY A 327 -3.90 -24.30 -7.86
C GLY A 327 -3.07 -23.97 -6.60
N ILE A 328 -3.71 -23.64 -5.48
CA ILE A 328 -3.03 -23.39 -4.20
C ILE A 328 -2.67 -24.72 -3.52
N LYS A 329 -1.46 -24.79 -2.96
CA LYS A 329 -1.02 -25.89 -2.08
C LYS A 329 -1.02 -25.36 -0.65
N GLY A 330 -1.69 -26.02 0.27
CA GLY A 330 -1.79 -25.61 1.68
C GLY A 330 -0.56 -25.97 2.51
N ASP A 331 0.62 -25.49 2.12
CA ASP A 331 1.89 -25.74 2.83
C ASP A 331 2.59 -24.47 3.32
N GLY A 332 1.98 -23.29 3.13
CA GLY A 332 2.49 -21.99 3.57
C GLY A 332 2.30 -21.71 5.06
N PHE A 333 3.07 -20.76 5.61
CA PHE A 333 2.93 -20.30 7.01
C PHE A 333 1.49 -19.91 7.37
N ASP A 334 0.81 -19.21 6.46
CA ASP A 334 -0.57 -18.76 6.65
C ASP A 334 -1.54 -19.95 6.62
N ASP A 335 -1.31 -20.91 5.72
CA ASP A 335 -2.12 -22.12 5.57
C ASP A 335 -2.02 -23.03 6.80
N ILE A 336 -0.87 -22.98 7.51
CA ILE A 336 -0.68 -23.73 8.77
C ILE A 336 -1.61 -23.22 9.89
N GLN A 337 -2.16 -22.01 9.82
CA GLN A 337 -3.03 -21.48 10.87
C GLN A 337 -4.52 -21.81 10.65
N THR A 338 -4.91 -22.05 9.40
CA THR A 338 -6.32 -22.10 8.96
C THR A 338 -6.66 -23.36 8.14
N LEU A 339 -5.67 -24.04 7.56
CA LEU A 339 -5.82 -25.18 6.65
C LEU A 339 -4.75 -26.27 6.87
N SER A 340 -4.20 -26.40 8.10
CA SER A 340 -2.97 -27.18 8.35
C SER A 340 -2.98 -28.65 7.94
N GLU A 341 -4.14 -29.25 7.66
CA GLU A 341 -4.26 -30.63 7.22
C GLU A 341 -5.27 -30.71 6.06
N LEU A 342 -4.80 -30.84 4.82
CA LEU A 342 -5.63 -30.80 3.59
C LEU A 342 -6.66 -31.96 3.43
N ASP A 343 -7.04 -32.67 4.50
CA ASP A 343 -8.20 -33.56 4.45
C ASP A 343 -9.48 -32.73 4.55
N GLU A 344 -10.02 -32.42 3.37
CA GLU A 344 -11.27 -31.69 3.14
C GLU A 344 -12.49 -32.23 3.91
N ASN A 345 -12.41 -33.46 4.43
CA ASN A 345 -13.54 -34.07 5.13
C ASN A 345 -13.74 -33.56 6.57
N ASP A 346 -12.72 -32.95 7.18
CA ASP A 346 -12.74 -32.63 8.61
C ASP A 346 -12.72 -31.12 8.93
N HIS A 347 -12.58 -30.24 7.94
CA HIS A 347 -12.53 -28.78 8.15
C HIS A 347 -13.91 -28.13 8.04
N ILE A 348 -14.47 -27.72 9.19
CA ILE A 348 -15.79 -27.14 9.28
C ILE A 348 -15.73 -25.78 9.98
N TRP A 349 -16.22 -24.75 9.30
CA TRP A 349 -16.47 -23.46 9.91
C TRP A 349 -17.89 -23.37 10.47
N TRP A 350 -18.03 -22.78 11.65
CA TRP A 350 -19.32 -22.49 12.27
C TRP A 350 -19.58 -21.00 12.21
N LEU A 351 -20.52 -20.61 11.35
CA LEU A 351 -20.83 -19.22 11.05
C LEU A 351 -22.28 -18.88 11.41
N PRO A 352 -22.60 -17.62 11.75
CA PRO A 352 -23.99 -17.23 11.96
C PRO A 352 -24.73 -17.30 10.61
N PRO A 353 -26.01 -17.70 10.60
CA PRO A 353 -26.85 -17.55 9.42
C PRO A 353 -26.80 -16.11 8.90
N LYS A 354 -26.91 -15.92 7.58
CA LYS A 354 -26.79 -14.60 6.93
C LYS A 354 -27.66 -13.50 7.55
N GLU A 355 -28.85 -13.83 8.03
CA GLU A 355 -29.77 -12.91 8.71
C GLU A 355 -29.33 -12.51 10.13
N LEU A 356 -28.43 -13.26 10.76
CA LEU A 356 -27.86 -12.99 12.09
C LEU A 356 -26.43 -12.43 12.04
N ALA A 357 -25.80 -12.39 10.86
CA ALA A 357 -24.42 -11.91 10.70
C ALA A 357 -24.19 -10.51 11.28
N TYR A 358 -25.10 -9.55 11.00
CA TYR A 358 -25.01 -8.21 11.58
C TYR A 358 -25.18 -8.22 13.10
N GLN A 359 -26.14 -8.98 13.65
CA GLN A 359 -26.38 -9.00 15.10
C GLN A 359 -25.20 -9.64 15.85
N PHE A 360 -24.61 -10.71 15.30
CA PHE A 360 -23.41 -11.33 15.85
C PHE A 360 -22.28 -10.31 15.98
N TRP A 361 -21.99 -9.59 14.89
CA TRP A 361 -20.93 -8.57 14.87
C TRP A 361 -21.25 -7.37 15.73
N LYS A 362 -22.51 -6.91 15.77
CA LYS A 362 -22.94 -5.80 16.61
C LYS A 362 -22.72 -6.12 18.09
N ASP A 363 -23.11 -7.32 18.55
CA ASP A 363 -22.89 -7.74 19.93
C ASP A 363 -21.39 -7.84 20.24
N TYR A 364 -20.58 -8.42 19.33
CA TYR A 364 -19.14 -8.58 19.56
C TYR A 364 -18.42 -7.24 19.63
N PHE A 365 -18.68 -6.34 18.68
CA PHE A 365 -18.10 -5.00 18.71
C PHE A 365 -18.60 -4.15 19.87
N THR A 366 -19.86 -4.31 20.30
CA THR A 366 -20.37 -3.62 21.50
C THR A 366 -19.61 -4.07 22.74
N PHE A 367 -19.38 -5.39 22.91
CA PHE A 367 -18.53 -5.90 23.98
C PHE A 367 -17.12 -5.28 23.96
N CYS A 368 -16.51 -5.16 22.78
CA CYS A 368 -15.21 -4.49 22.63
C CYS A 368 -15.29 -3.00 22.99
N ALA A 369 -16.31 -2.28 22.51
CA ALA A 369 -16.50 -0.86 22.79
C ALA A 369 -16.74 -0.58 24.27
N ASP A 370 -17.47 -1.45 24.97
CA ASP A 370 -17.69 -1.38 26.43
C ASP A 370 -16.37 -1.50 27.22
N ALA A 371 -15.37 -2.21 26.66
CA ALA A 371 -14.02 -2.28 27.20
C ALA A 371 -13.15 -1.06 26.82
N GLY A 372 -13.61 -0.21 25.91
CA GLY A 372 -12.92 1.01 25.46
C GLY A 372 -12.19 0.88 24.11
N ILE A 373 -12.47 -0.17 23.34
CA ILE A 373 -11.99 -0.34 21.97
C ILE A 373 -12.72 0.61 21.02
N THR A 374 -12.01 1.10 20.01
CA THR A 374 -12.43 2.20 19.15
C THR A 374 -12.20 1.95 17.65
N PHE A 375 -11.55 0.85 17.26
CA PHE A 375 -11.36 0.44 15.87
C PHE A 375 -10.94 -1.04 15.81
N ALA A 376 -10.94 -1.66 14.63
CA ALA A 376 -10.57 -3.07 14.47
C ALA A 376 -9.65 -3.31 13.26
N LYS A 377 -8.75 -4.28 13.39
CA LYS A 377 -8.04 -4.92 12.28
C LYS A 377 -8.70 -6.28 12.05
N ILE A 378 -9.26 -6.48 10.86
CA ILE A 378 -10.00 -7.70 10.51
C ILE A 378 -9.18 -8.50 9.51
N ASP A 379 -8.66 -9.63 9.97
CA ASP A 379 -7.82 -10.55 9.21
C ASP A 379 -8.64 -11.69 8.60
N ASP A 380 -7.92 -12.58 7.92
CA ASP A 380 -8.37 -13.84 7.34
C ASP A 380 -9.55 -13.74 6.35
N GLN A 381 -9.75 -12.56 5.76
CA GLN A 381 -10.93 -12.28 4.92
C GLN A 381 -10.95 -13.11 3.64
N SER A 382 -9.79 -13.31 3.01
CA SER A 382 -9.64 -14.07 1.75
C SER A 382 -10.01 -15.55 1.87
N PHE A 383 -9.96 -16.12 3.08
CA PHE A 383 -10.37 -17.52 3.29
C PHE A 383 -11.86 -17.74 3.05
N SER A 384 -12.66 -16.67 3.04
CA SER A 384 -14.04 -16.70 2.57
C SER A 384 -14.20 -17.31 1.17
N SER A 385 -13.19 -17.18 0.29
CA SER A 385 -13.22 -17.82 -1.04
C SER A 385 -13.26 -19.35 -0.97
N PHE A 386 -12.88 -19.97 0.15
CA PHE A 386 -12.87 -21.43 0.32
C PHE A 386 -14.20 -21.99 0.83
N LEU A 387 -15.13 -21.18 1.35
CA LEU A 387 -16.44 -21.70 1.76
C LEU A 387 -17.11 -22.37 0.57
N ALA A 388 -17.55 -23.62 0.71
CA ALA A 388 -18.04 -24.42 -0.41
C ALA A 388 -19.49 -24.07 -0.78
N GLY A 389 -19.82 -24.24 -2.07
CA GLY A 389 -21.17 -24.05 -2.59
C GLY A 389 -21.63 -22.60 -2.68
N VAL A 390 -22.84 -22.40 -3.18
CA VAL A 390 -23.45 -21.06 -3.32
C VAL A 390 -23.86 -20.50 -1.96
N ASP A 391 -24.41 -21.34 -1.09
CA ASP A 391 -24.80 -20.98 0.27
C ASP A 391 -23.60 -20.39 1.03
N GLY A 392 -22.50 -21.14 1.17
CA GLY A 392 -21.29 -20.64 1.84
C GLY A 392 -20.74 -19.31 1.27
N ALA A 393 -20.91 -19.05 -0.03
CA ALA A 393 -20.58 -17.75 -0.61
C ALA A 393 -21.57 -16.64 -0.16
N GLU A 394 -22.87 -16.90 -0.11
CA GLU A 394 -23.86 -15.96 0.45
C GLU A 394 -23.56 -15.63 1.92
N GLU A 395 -23.20 -16.64 2.72
CA GLU A 395 -22.78 -16.42 4.11
C GLU A 395 -21.54 -15.54 4.22
N ALA A 396 -20.50 -15.76 3.40
CA ALA A 396 -19.32 -14.89 3.36
C ALA A 396 -19.68 -13.42 3.05
N PHE A 397 -20.56 -13.20 2.07
CA PHE A 397 -21.01 -11.86 1.70
C PHE A 397 -21.77 -11.19 2.85
N ALA A 398 -22.70 -11.90 3.46
CA ALA A 398 -23.48 -11.41 4.59
C ALA A 398 -22.61 -11.13 5.82
N LEU A 399 -21.61 -11.98 6.08
CA LEU A 399 -20.68 -11.84 7.21
C LEU A 399 -19.84 -10.56 7.08
N TRP A 400 -19.27 -10.29 5.90
CA TRP A 400 -18.51 -9.06 5.64
C TRP A 400 -19.39 -7.81 5.69
N ASN A 401 -20.59 -7.85 5.07
CA ASN A 401 -21.50 -6.72 5.06
C ASN A 401 -22.02 -6.40 6.48
N GLY A 402 -22.37 -7.44 7.24
CA GLY A 402 -22.80 -7.33 8.63
C GLY A 402 -21.69 -6.80 9.54
N MET A 403 -20.45 -7.26 9.34
CA MET A 403 -19.26 -6.78 10.06
C MET A 403 -19.05 -5.28 9.84
N ASN A 404 -18.95 -4.82 8.59
CA ASN A 404 -18.69 -3.41 8.31
C ASN A 404 -19.80 -2.51 8.86
N LYS A 405 -21.06 -2.89 8.63
CA LYS A 405 -22.20 -2.12 9.15
C LYS A 405 -22.17 -2.04 10.68
N ALA A 406 -21.87 -3.14 11.37
CA ALA A 406 -21.77 -3.16 12.82
C ALA A 406 -20.58 -2.32 13.32
N ALA A 407 -19.42 -2.39 12.65
CA ALA A 407 -18.24 -1.61 13.00
C ALA A 407 -18.50 -0.10 12.83
N ASP A 408 -19.08 0.33 11.70
CA ASP A 408 -19.42 1.73 11.46
C ASP A 408 -20.40 2.27 12.51
N GLU A 409 -21.35 1.46 12.97
CA GLU A 409 -22.33 1.84 13.98
C GLU A 409 -21.76 1.88 15.40
N VAL A 410 -20.79 1.03 15.72
CA VAL A 410 -20.22 0.92 17.08
C VAL A 410 -18.99 1.80 17.26
N PHE A 411 -18.03 1.71 16.34
CA PHE A 411 -16.75 2.41 16.41
C PHE A 411 -16.79 3.75 15.67
N GLY A 412 -17.66 3.87 14.66
CA GLY A 412 -17.70 5.00 13.73
C GLY A 412 -17.17 4.63 12.36
N VAL A 413 -17.52 5.45 11.37
CA VAL A 413 -17.29 5.17 9.95
C VAL A 413 -15.81 5.06 9.61
N GLY A 414 -15.45 3.98 8.90
CA GLY A 414 -14.10 3.80 8.34
C GLY A 414 -13.05 3.41 9.37
N ARG A 415 -13.45 2.80 10.49
CA ARG A 415 -12.55 2.37 11.58
C ARG A 415 -12.16 0.89 11.51
N VAL A 416 -12.07 0.36 10.30
CA VAL A 416 -11.67 -1.03 10.04
C VAL A 416 -10.47 -1.05 9.12
N ILE A 417 -9.41 -1.77 9.54
CA ILE A 417 -8.30 -2.17 8.68
C ILE A 417 -8.64 -3.54 8.10
N HIS A 418 -8.85 -3.62 6.79
CA HIS A 418 -9.10 -4.88 6.10
C HIS A 418 -7.78 -5.56 5.74
N CYS A 419 -7.46 -6.60 6.47
CA CYS A 419 -6.22 -7.34 6.32
C CYS A 419 -6.51 -8.76 5.81
N MET A 420 -5.51 -9.37 5.17
CA MET A 420 -5.64 -10.69 4.52
C MET A 420 -6.80 -10.75 3.52
N ALA A 421 -7.16 -9.61 2.94
CA ALA A 421 -8.35 -9.43 2.10
C ALA A 421 -8.04 -9.50 0.61
N HIS A 422 -6.97 -10.19 0.20
CA HIS A 422 -6.53 -10.35 -1.19
C HIS A 422 -7.32 -11.45 -1.91
N TYR A 423 -8.58 -11.18 -2.20
CA TYR A 423 -9.48 -12.10 -2.92
C TYR A 423 -10.43 -11.35 -3.85
N GLU A 424 -11.27 -12.09 -4.58
CA GLU A 424 -12.02 -11.61 -5.73
C GLU A 424 -12.87 -10.37 -5.43
N ARG A 425 -13.54 -10.33 -4.27
CA ARG A 425 -14.40 -9.19 -3.89
C ARG A 425 -13.61 -7.90 -3.70
N THR A 426 -12.49 -7.98 -3.00
CA THR A 426 -11.66 -6.82 -2.67
C THR A 426 -10.83 -6.35 -3.85
N PHE A 427 -10.18 -7.26 -4.57
CA PHE A 427 -9.22 -6.87 -5.60
C PHE A 427 -9.90 -6.54 -6.93
N ASN A 428 -10.93 -7.29 -7.32
CA ASN A 428 -11.55 -7.15 -8.63
C ASN A 428 -13.08 -7.28 -8.61
N GLY A 429 -13.69 -6.90 -7.49
CA GLY A 429 -15.13 -7.08 -7.24
C GLY A 429 -15.79 -5.90 -6.55
N ASP A 430 -16.89 -6.19 -5.87
CA ASP A 430 -17.80 -5.18 -5.31
C ASP A 430 -17.13 -4.26 -4.27
N ILE A 431 -16.18 -4.74 -3.49
CA ILE A 431 -15.47 -3.93 -2.49
C ILE A 431 -14.46 -3.00 -3.19
N GLY A 432 -13.54 -3.54 -3.99
CA GLY A 432 -12.52 -2.74 -4.69
C GLY A 432 -13.11 -1.74 -5.68
N MET A 433 -14.25 -2.07 -6.29
CA MET A 433 -14.97 -1.18 -7.20
C MET A 433 -15.94 -0.23 -6.48
N GLY A 434 -15.98 -0.26 -5.14
CA GLY A 434 -16.76 0.66 -4.30
C GLY A 434 -18.26 0.38 -4.25
N LEU A 435 -18.76 -0.68 -4.87
CA LEU A 435 -20.18 -1.06 -4.84
C LEU A 435 -20.64 -1.41 -3.42
N ALA A 436 -19.83 -2.17 -2.69
CA ALA A 436 -20.17 -2.62 -1.33
C ALA A 436 -20.16 -1.47 -0.30
N THR A 437 -19.41 -0.40 -0.59
CA THR A 437 -19.15 0.72 0.33
C THR A 437 -19.73 2.05 -0.18
N ASN A 438 -20.49 2.02 -1.27
CA ASN A 438 -21.01 3.22 -1.95
C ASN A 438 -19.92 4.28 -2.19
N GLY A 439 -18.77 3.84 -2.72
CA GLY A 439 -17.62 4.67 -3.07
C GLY A 439 -16.69 5.02 -1.91
N MET A 440 -17.08 4.76 -0.65
CA MET A 440 -16.20 5.00 0.49
C MET A 440 -14.99 4.07 0.42
N ARG A 441 -13.79 4.66 0.44
CA ARG A 441 -12.55 3.90 0.44
C ARG A 441 -12.33 3.21 1.78
N VAL A 442 -11.80 1.99 1.75
CA VAL A 442 -11.47 1.22 2.97
C VAL A 442 -9.98 0.98 3.10
N VAL A 443 -9.46 0.97 4.32
CA VAL A 443 -8.06 0.62 4.58
C VAL A 443 -7.85 -0.84 4.26
N PHE A 444 -6.85 -1.12 3.43
CA PHE A 444 -6.59 -2.44 2.92
C PHE A 444 -5.11 -2.76 3.02
N ARG A 445 -4.77 -3.84 3.73
CA ARG A 445 -3.39 -4.29 3.84
C ARG A 445 -2.91 -4.86 2.50
N ASN A 446 -1.93 -4.18 1.93
CA ASN A 446 -1.61 -4.21 0.51
C ASN A 446 -0.61 -5.32 0.12
N THR A 447 0.00 -6.00 1.10
CA THR A 447 0.98 -7.10 0.89
C THR A 447 0.90 -8.17 1.95
N ASP A 448 1.63 -9.27 1.77
CA ASP A 448 1.95 -10.23 2.84
C ASP A 448 2.75 -9.58 3.99
N ASP A 449 2.85 -10.31 5.11
CA ASP A 449 3.44 -9.86 6.37
C ASP A 449 4.89 -9.42 6.16
N PHE A 450 5.19 -8.26 6.74
CA PHE A 450 6.54 -7.76 6.86
C PHE A 450 7.40 -8.70 7.73
N GLY A 451 8.60 -8.99 7.23
CA GLY A 451 9.66 -9.57 8.04
C GLY A 451 9.52 -11.07 8.34
N LEU A 452 8.72 -11.78 7.55
CA LEU A 452 8.67 -13.24 7.59
C LEU A 452 10.03 -13.87 7.22
N PRO A 453 10.40 -15.03 7.79
CA PRO A 453 11.68 -15.70 7.53
C PRO A 453 11.67 -16.41 6.15
N ARG A 454 11.57 -15.64 5.07
CA ARG A 454 11.51 -16.12 3.69
C ARG A 454 12.60 -15.46 2.83
N PRO A 455 13.08 -16.13 1.76
CA PRO A 455 14.01 -15.51 0.83
C PRO A 455 13.45 -14.21 0.26
N ASN A 456 14.32 -13.22 0.04
CA ASN A 456 14.00 -11.92 -0.59
C ASN A 456 12.93 -11.05 0.12
N VAL A 457 12.46 -11.43 1.32
CA VAL A 457 11.27 -10.83 1.97
C VAL A 457 11.25 -9.31 1.97
N HIS A 458 12.35 -8.64 2.28
CA HIS A 458 12.38 -7.18 2.39
C HIS A 458 12.23 -6.48 1.03
N ARG A 459 13.00 -6.91 0.04
CA ARG A 459 12.92 -6.34 -1.31
C ARG A 459 11.56 -6.64 -1.94
N ASP A 460 11.11 -7.89 -1.81
CA ASP A 460 9.84 -8.32 -2.39
C ASP A 460 8.67 -7.60 -1.70
N HIS A 461 8.76 -7.29 -0.40
CA HIS A 461 7.78 -6.45 0.30
C HIS A 461 7.70 -5.01 -0.26
N ILE A 462 8.84 -4.37 -0.57
CA ILE A 462 8.84 -3.08 -1.30
C ILE A 462 8.19 -3.24 -2.66
N HIS A 463 8.65 -4.22 -3.44
CA HIS A 463 8.18 -4.44 -4.80
C HIS A 463 6.68 -4.73 -4.86
N TYR A 464 6.18 -5.63 -4.02
CA TYR A 464 4.76 -6.00 -3.98
C TYR A 464 3.89 -4.84 -3.54
N ASN A 465 4.32 -4.02 -2.58
CA ASN A 465 3.56 -2.83 -2.18
C ASN A 465 3.39 -1.87 -3.37
N LEU A 466 4.49 -1.54 -4.04
CA LEU A 466 4.48 -0.60 -5.17
C LEU A 466 3.68 -1.14 -6.36
N MET A 467 3.86 -2.42 -6.71
CA MET A 467 3.17 -3.03 -7.83
C MET A 467 1.67 -3.22 -7.55
N ASN A 468 1.29 -3.67 -6.36
CA ASN A 468 -0.13 -3.74 -5.98
C ASN A 468 -0.74 -2.33 -5.94
N GLY A 469 0.04 -1.32 -5.54
CA GLY A 469 -0.33 0.10 -5.56
C GLY A 469 -0.81 0.59 -6.93
N ILE A 470 -0.29 0.08 -8.05
CA ILE A 470 -0.76 0.42 -9.41
C ILE A 470 -2.26 0.16 -9.56
N ILE A 471 -2.76 -0.89 -8.93
CA ILE A 471 -4.16 -1.29 -9.06
C ILE A 471 -4.97 -0.72 -7.89
N THR A 472 -4.50 -0.91 -6.66
CA THR A 472 -5.25 -0.57 -5.46
C THR A 472 -5.44 0.95 -5.28
N SER A 473 -4.55 1.79 -5.82
CA SER A 473 -4.71 3.25 -5.80
C SER A 473 -5.85 3.76 -6.70
N ARG A 474 -6.23 2.98 -7.72
CA ARG A 474 -7.30 3.30 -8.70
C ARG A 474 -8.66 2.73 -8.28
N MET A 475 -8.71 2.11 -7.10
CA MET A 475 -9.85 1.42 -6.53
C MET A 475 -10.37 2.14 -5.28
N SER A 476 -11.47 1.65 -4.73
CA SER A 476 -12.05 2.16 -3.48
C SER A 476 -11.26 1.65 -2.25
N LEU A 477 -9.92 1.73 -2.31
CA LEU A 477 -9.00 1.17 -1.32
C LEU A 477 -7.96 2.21 -0.91
N ILE A 478 -7.54 2.17 0.36
CA ILE A 478 -6.42 2.91 0.93
C ILE A 478 -5.34 1.88 1.28
N PRO A 479 -4.26 1.78 0.50
CA PRO A 479 -3.25 0.76 0.73
C PRO A 479 -2.46 1.02 2.01
N ASP A 480 -2.44 0.00 2.86
CA ASP A 480 -1.62 -0.13 4.07
C ASP A 480 -0.41 -1.02 3.78
N ALA A 481 0.79 -0.48 4.04
CA ALA A 481 2.07 -1.14 3.77
C ALA A 481 2.48 -2.15 4.86
N ASP A 482 1.59 -2.45 5.81
CA ASP A 482 1.79 -3.33 6.95
C ASP A 482 2.63 -2.73 8.07
N MET A 483 2.56 -3.38 9.24
CA MET A 483 3.39 -3.06 10.40
C MET A 483 4.89 -3.21 10.12
N PHE A 484 5.74 -2.58 10.94
CA PHE A 484 7.19 -2.78 10.90
C PHE A 484 7.89 -2.57 12.23
N MET A 485 9.12 -3.05 12.29
CA MET A 485 10.04 -2.85 13.40
C MET A 485 10.99 -1.70 13.02
N SER A 486 10.95 -0.60 13.75
CA SER A 486 11.88 0.52 13.61
C SER A 486 13.30 0.17 14.08
N GLY A 487 13.50 -0.79 14.99
CA GLY A 487 14.86 -1.15 15.45
C GLY A 487 15.44 -2.42 14.82
N ALA A 488 14.73 -3.05 13.90
CA ALA A 488 15.14 -4.30 13.27
C ALA A 488 14.77 -4.33 11.79
N GLN A 489 15.26 -5.34 11.06
CA GLN A 489 14.69 -5.68 9.74
C GLN A 489 14.77 -4.55 8.68
N TRP A 490 15.93 -3.86 8.63
CA TRP A 490 16.25 -2.73 7.74
C TRP A 490 15.35 -1.50 7.97
N PRO A 491 15.50 -0.83 9.12
CA PRO A 491 14.60 0.23 9.57
C PRO A 491 14.32 1.33 8.55
N GLU A 492 15.34 2.03 8.07
CA GLU A 492 15.14 3.17 7.17
C GLU A 492 14.57 2.72 5.82
N TYR A 493 15.05 1.58 5.31
CA TYR A 493 14.59 1.00 4.04
C TYR A 493 13.06 0.82 4.01
N HIS A 494 12.48 0.37 5.13
CA HIS A 494 11.04 0.12 5.30
C HIS A 494 10.24 1.32 5.84
N ALA A 495 10.87 2.21 6.61
CA ALA A 495 10.27 3.47 7.03
C ALA A 495 9.97 4.37 5.83
N VAL A 496 10.88 4.42 4.85
CA VAL A 496 10.70 5.21 3.63
C VAL A 496 9.49 4.74 2.85
N LEU A 497 9.28 3.42 2.68
CA LEU A 497 8.08 2.90 2.04
C LEU A 497 6.81 3.45 2.71
N ARG A 498 6.76 3.39 4.04
CA ARG A 498 5.60 3.82 4.84
C ARG A 498 5.37 5.33 4.77
N ALA A 499 6.43 6.12 4.69
CA ALA A 499 6.33 7.56 4.46
C ALA A 499 5.67 7.90 3.11
N PHE A 500 5.72 7.01 2.12
CA PHE A 500 5.11 7.20 0.80
C PHE A 500 3.85 6.33 0.59
N PHE A 501 3.23 5.83 1.66
CA PHE A 501 1.96 5.09 1.62
C PHE A 501 0.88 5.78 2.46
N PRO A 502 -0.39 5.75 2.02
CA PRO A 502 -1.46 6.50 2.66
C PRO A 502 -2.08 5.81 3.88
N GLY A 503 -1.92 4.49 4.02
CA GLY A 503 -2.40 3.71 5.16
C GLY A 503 -1.72 4.05 6.49
N PRO A 504 -2.17 3.43 7.59
CA PRO A 504 -1.57 3.65 8.91
C PRO A 504 -0.09 3.24 8.94
N VAL A 505 0.67 3.83 9.87
CA VAL A 505 2.05 3.42 10.15
C VAL A 505 2.06 2.77 11.53
N LEU A 506 2.15 1.44 11.54
CA LEU A 506 2.06 0.62 12.75
C LEU A 506 3.45 0.11 13.13
N LEU A 507 4.02 0.62 14.21
CA LEU A 507 5.21 0.03 14.81
C LEU A 507 4.88 -1.31 15.46
N SER A 508 5.85 -2.22 15.50
CA SER A 508 5.74 -3.50 16.19
C SER A 508 7.07 -3.94 16.81
N ASP A 509 7.89 -2.97 17.22
CA ASP A 509 9.16 -3.20 17.90
C ASP A 509 8.99 -3.94 19.22
N ARG A 510 9.93 -4.83 19.53
CA ARG A 510 10.00 -5.37 20.89
C ARG A 510 10.35 -4.26 21.89
N ALA A 511 9.98 -4.48 23.14
CA ALA A 511 10.33 -3.56 24.21
C ALA A 511 11.85 -3.28 24.21
N GLU A 512 12.21 -2.00 24.31
CA GLU A 512 13.57 -1.47 24.35
C GLU A 512 14.33 -1.52 23.00
N GLU A 513 13.70 -1.99 21.92
CA GLU A 513 14.31 -2.13 20.58
C GLU A 513 13.82 -1.04 19.60
N HIS A 514 13.54 0.18 20.06
CA HIS A 514 13.02 1.26 19.22
C HIS A 514 14.15 2.10 18.59
N ASP A 515 14.07 2.43 17.29
CA ASP A 515 14.96 3.42 16.67
C ASP A 515 14.29 4.80 16.60
N LEU A 516 14.62 5.65 17.58
CA LEU A 516 14.05 7.00 17.68
C LEU A 516 14.43 7.90 16.50
N LYS A 517 15.58 7.67 15.84
CA LYS A 517 15.97 8.51 14.69
C LYS A 517 15.05 8.24 13.50
N VAL A 518 14.74 6.97 13.25
CA VAL A 518 13.81 6.56 12.19
C VAL A 518 12.40 7.02 12.51
N ILE A 519 11.94 6.83 13.74
CA ILE A 519 10.61 7.27 14.17
C ILE A 519 10.46 8.78 14.01
N HIS A 520 11.43 9.59 14.47
CA HIS A 520 11.37 11.05 14.35
C HIS A 520 11.42 11.57 12.91
N LYS A 521 11.89 10.79 11.93
CA LYS A 521 11.79 11.14 10.50
C LYS A 521 10.40 10.86 9.92
N LEU A 522 9.56 10.06 10.59
CA LEU A 522 8.19 9.72 10.19
C LEU A 522 7.12 10.62 10.83
N ILE A 523 7.40 11.22 11.99
CA ILE A 523 6.43 12.02 12.74
C ILE A 523 6.89 13.47 12.91
N ALA A 524 5.96 14.38 13.13
CA ALA A 524 6.24 15.74 13.55
C ALA A 524 5.07 16.33 14.34
N LYS A 525 5.33 17.36 15.16
CA LYS A 525 4.25 18.11 15.81
C LYS A 525 3.61 19.08 14.84
N THR A 526 2.29 19.19 14.94
CA THR A 526 1.50 20.23 14.30
C THR A 526 1.62 21.56 15.06
N THR A 527 1.07 22.62 14.48
CA THR A 527 0.87 23.93 15.15
C THR A 527 -0.01 23.86 16.39
N SER A 528 -0.87 22.84 16.51
CA SER A 528 -1.70 22.58 17.69
C SER A 528 -0.99 21.75 18.77
N GLY A 529 0.22 21.25 18.49
CA GLY A 529 1.08 20.57 19.46
C GLY A 529 0.93 19.04 19.51
N HIS A 530 0.06 18.46 18.70
CA HIS A 530 -0.11 17.01 18.59
C HIS A 530 0.86 16.42 17.57
N TYR A 531 1.27 15.17 17.78
CA TYR A 531 2.12 14.45 16.82
C TYR A 531 1.28 13.78 15.73
N GLU A 532 1.72 13.92 14.49
CA GLU A 532 1.13 13.28 13.32
C GLU A 532 2.22 12.67 12.42
N LEU A 533 1.81 11.76 11.54
CA LEU A 533 2.66 11.17 10.51
C LEU A 533 2.89 12.14 9.34
N VAL A 534 4.16 12.38 9.01
CA VAL A 534 4.58 13.10 7.81
C VAL A 534 4.71 12.09 6.67
N LYS A 535 3.59 11.81 6.00
CA LYS A 535 3.49 10.81 4.93
C LYS A 535 2.74 11.31 3.69
N SER A 536 2.90 10.64 2.56
CA SER A 536 2.14 10.91 1.34
C SER A 536 0.66 10.52 1.49
N HIS A 537 -0.21 11.26 0.81
CA HIS A 537 -1.64 10.95 0.72
C HIS A 537 -1.99 9.98 -0.41
N ASN A 538 -1.09 9.85 -1.39
CA ASN A 538 -1.20 8.88 -2.47
C ASN A 538 -0.04 7.89 -2.35
N PRO A 539 -0.26 6.59 -2.62
CA PRO A 539 0.84 5.64 -2.62
C PRO A 539 1.85 6.02 -3.70
N ALA A 540 3.14 5.78 -3.43
CA ALA A 540 4.14 5.85 -4.49
C ALA A 540 3.86 4.80 -5.57
N GLU A 541 3.92 5.23 -6.83
CA GLU A 541 3.72 4.36 -7.98
C GLU A 541 5.04 4.15 -8.74
N PRO A 542 5.31 2.95 -9.26
CA PRO A 542 6.44 2.73 -10.16
C PRO A 542 6.43 3.71 -11.33
N LEU A 543 7.61 4.10 -11.83
CA LEU A 543 7.70 4.91 -13.05
C LEU A 543 7.20 4.10 -14.25
N SER A 544 6.27 4.66 -15.03
CA SER A 544 5.64 4.00 -16.18
C SER A 544 6.67 3.53 -17.22
N SER A 545 7.73 4.33 -17.40
CA SER A 545 8.84 4.08 -18.32
C SER A 545 9.81 2.99 -17.84
N ARG A 546 9.76 2.61 -16.56
CA ARG A 546 10.70 1.66 -15.93
C ARG A 546 10.05 0.38 -15.44
N ILE A 547 8.74 0.25 -15.58
CA ILE A 547 7.97 -0.89 -15.04
C ILE A 547 8.33 -2.26 -15.62
N TRP A 548 8.99 -2.26 -16.79
CA TRP A 548 9.48 -3.46 -17.48
C TRP A 548 10.95 -3.78 -17.17
N GLU A 549 11.61 -2.93 -16.38
CA GLU A 549 13.03 -3.05 -16.06
C GLU A 549 13.27 -4.18 -15.04
N PRO A 550 14.26 -5.07 -15.26
CA PRO A 550 14.49 -6.22 -14.39
C PRO A 550 15.24 -5.80 -13.11
N SER A 551 14.58 -5.06 -12.22
CA SER A 551 15.16 -4.51 -10.99
C SER A 551 15.39 -5.56 -9.88
N LEU A 552 14.83 -6.77 -10.01
CA LEU A 552 14.90 -7.83 -8.99
C LEU A 552 15.94 -8.93 -9.28
N ASP A 553 16.61 -8.85 -10.42
CA ASP A 553 17.59 -9.85 -10.86
C ASP A 553 18.88 -9.83 -10.00
N SER A 554 19.77 -10.79 -10.23
CA SER A 554 21.07 -10.89 -9.56
C SER A 554 22.14 -9.99 -10.17
N GLY A 555 23.20 -9.71 -9.43
CA GLY A 555 24.34 -8.93 -9.92
C GLY A 555 24.01 -7.45 -10.14
N ILE A 556 24.83 -6.75 -10.92
CA ILE A 556 24.74 -5.29 -11.06
C ILE A 556 23.58 -4.93 -11.96
N GLY A 557 22.73 -4.03 -11.47
CA GLY A 557 21.56 -3.59 -12.20
C GLY A 557 20.80 -2.49 -11.48
N PRO A 558 19.66 -2.10 -12.06
CA PRO A 558 18.88 -0.95 -11.62
C PRO A 558 18.18 -1.20 -10.29
N SER A 559 17.87 -0.10 -9.63
CA SER A 559 17.10 -0.06 -8.38
C SER A 559 15.59 -0.18 -8.64
N ILE A 560 14.82 -0.48 -7.60
CA ILE A 560 13.37 -0.24 -7.63
C ILE A 560 13.15 1.27 -7.54
N LYS A 561 12.30 1.84 -8.41
CA LYS A 561 12.02 3.28 -8.51
C LYS A 561 10.51 3.54 -8.45
N ALA A 562 10.08 4.42 -7.56
CA ALA A 562 8.68 4.84 -7.48
C ALA A 562 8.54 6.30 -7.04
N GLY A 563 7.47 6.96 -7.46
CA GLY A 563 7.27 8.39 -7.27
C GLY A 563 5.92 8.76 -6.67
N SER A 564 5.87 9.92 -6.03
CA SER A 564 4.64 10.56 -5.57
C SER A 564 4.65 12.05 -5.92
N TYR A 565 3.54 12.54 -6.44
CA TYR A 565 3.32 13.97 -6.68
C TYR A 565 2.54 14.60 -5.51
N PHE A 566 3.02 15.75 -5.05
CA PHE A 566 2.45 16.53 -3.96
C PHE A 566 1.87 17.82 -4.53
N SER A 567 0.56 17.84 -4.75
CA SER A 567 -0.14 18.98 -5.37
C SER A 567 0.04 20.28 -4.60
N ALA A 568 -0.07 20.25 -3.27
CA ALA A 568 0.13 21.42 -2.42
C ALA A 568 1.54 22.03 -2.52
N ALA A 569 2.55 21.20 -2.83
CA ALA A 569 3.94 21.63 -3.02
C ALA A 569 4.28 21.91 -4.50
N ASN A 570 3.38 21.60 -5.44
CA ASN A 570 3.65 21.56 -6.89
C ASN A 570 4.95 20.81 -7.24
N SER A 571 5.26 19.74 -6.50
CA SER A 571 6.56 19.05 -6.56
C SER A 571 6.36 17.53 -6.46
N SER A 572 7.36 16.75 -6.88
CA SER A 572 7.36 15.29 -6.74
C SER A 572 8.54 14.80 -5.91
N SER A 573 8.37 13.64 -5.27
CA SER A 573 9.48 12.85 -4.74
C SER A 573 9.61 11.56 -5.55
N LEU A 574 10.83 11.24 -5.97
CA LEU A 574 11.22 9.94 -6.51
C LEU A 574 12.02 9.21 -5.44
N VAL A 575 11.66 7.97 -5.16
CA VAL A 575 12.36 7.11 -4.22
C VAL A 575 12.98 5.93 -4.96
N MET A 576 14.21 5.62 -4.59
CA MET A 576 15.00 4.53 -5.16
C MET A 576 15.41 3.58 -4.04
N TRP A 577 15.22 2.28 -4.22
CA TRP A 577 15.64 1.24 -3.26
C TRP A 577 16.63 0.27 -3.88
N SER A 578 17.67 -0.08 -3.12
CA SER A 578 18.53 -1.20 -3.49
C SER A 578 17.72 -2.50 -3.57
N SER A 579 17.98 -3.34 -4.58
CA SER A 579 17.13 -4.51 -4.87
C SER A 579 17.90 -5.72 -5.42
N ARG A 580 19.18 -5.56 -5.78
CA ARG A 580 19.97 -6.65 -6.35
C ARG A 580 20.27 -7.72 -5.30
N ASP A 581 20.14 -8.99 -5.69
CA ASP A 581 20.43 -10.15 -4.82
C ASP A 581 19.77 -10.03 -3.43
N ALA A 582 18.43 -9.97 -3.38
CA ALA A 582 17.68 -9.74 -2.13
C ALA A 582 17.97 -8.37 -1.46
N ALA A 583 18.39 -7.37 -2.22
CA ALA A 583 18.92 -6.09 -1.73
C ALA A 583 20.21 -6.21 -0.89
N LYS A 584 20.94 -7.33 -1.04
CA LYS A 584 22.26 -7.55 -0.42
C LYS A 584 23.44 -7.15 -1.32
N SER A 585 23.16 -6.81 -2.58
CA SER A 585 24.13 -6.25 -3.52
C SER A 585 23.79 -4.79 -3.83
N PRO A 586 24.81 -3.95 -4.15
CA PRO A 586 24.57 -2.59 -4.61
C PRO A 586 23.66 -2.55 -5.85
N SER A 587 22.86 -1.50 -5.95
CA SER A 587 22.10 -1.18 -7.18
C SER A 587 22.70 0.06 -7.82
N THR A 588 22.97 0.00 -9.12
CA THR A 588 23.57 1.10 -9.87
C THR A 588 22.65 1.51 -11.00
N ASP A 589 22.37 2.80 -11.08
CA ASP A 589 21.35 3.36 -11.95
C ASP A 589 21.78 4.72 -12.51
N ILE A 590 21.10 5.15 -13.57
CA ILE A 590 21.29 6.47 -14.17
C ILE A 590 19.93 7.15 -14.23
N LEU A 591 19.83 8.24 -13.49
CA LEU A 591 18.66 9.10 -13.52
C LEU A 591 18.64 9.85 -14.84
N LEU A 592 17.61 9.62 -15.65
CA LEU A 592 17.42 10.29 -16.93
C LEU A 592 16.40 11.42 -16.80
N SER A 593 16.49 12.40 -17.71
CA SER A 593 15.45 13.42 -17.86
C SER A 593 14.06 12.82 -18.10
N SER A 594 13.97 11.68 -18.79
CA SER A 594 12.71 10.97 -19.01
C SER A 594 12.10 10.45 -17.72
N ASP A 595 12.91 10.09 -16.72
CA ASP A 595 12.41 9.63 -15.42
C ASP A 595 11.74 10.79 -14.66
N ILE A 596 12.28 12.01 -14.78
CA ILE A 596 11.70 13.22 -14.19
C ILE A 596 10.43 13.64 -14.93
N VAL A 597 10.42 13.51 -16.26
CA VAL A 597 9.21 13.74 -17.07
C VAL A 597 8.09 12.77 -16.69
N ASP A 598 8.40 11.49 -16.54
CA ASP A 598 7.45 10.46 -16.09
C ASP A 598 6.95 10.72 -14.67
N LEU A 599 7.87 11.03 -13.74
CA LEU A 599 7.57 11.38 -12.35
C LEU A 599 6.62 12.57 -12.19
N LEU A 600 6.81 13.62 -13.00
CA LEU A 600 5.97 14.81 -12.99
C LEU A 600 4.69 14.58 -13.82
N GLY A 601 4.74 13.71 -14.82
CA GLY A 601 3.62 13.36 -15.69
C GLY A 601 2.93 14.60 -16.26
N ARG A 602 1.61 14.68 -16.10
CA ARG A 602 0.80 15.84 -16.54
C ARG A 602 1.08 17.15 -15.79
N HIS A 603 1.84 17.11 -14.70
CA HIS A 603 2.14 18.26 -13.85
C HIS A 603 3.43 18.97 -14.25
N ILE A 604 4.16 18.44 -15.25
CA ILE A 604 5.35 19.12 -15.77
C ILE A 604 4.97 20.41 -16.51
N VAL A 605 5.64 21.50 -16.14
CA VAL A 605 5.51 22.80 -16.82
C VAL A 605 6.58 22.94 -17.90
N GLU A 606 6.17 23.26 -19.13
CA GLU A 606 7.08 23.50 -20.26
C GLU A 606 8.00 24.71 -20.00
N GLY A 607 9.29 24.57 -20.29
CA GLY A 607 10.29 25.61 -20.08
C GLY A 607 10.65 25.87 -18.61
N ALA A 608 9.95 25.26 -17.64
CA ALA A 608 10.30 25.37 -16.24
C ALA A 608 11.62 24.64 -15.93
N LYS A 609 12.37 25.22 -15.00
CA LYS A 609 13.58 24.66 -14.40
C LYS A 609 13.19 24.03 -13.07
N TYR A 610 13.76 22.87 -12.76
CA TYR A 610 13.55 22.11 -11.54
C TYR A 610 14.88 21.90 -10.81
N ALA A 611 14.84 21.99 -9.49
CA ALA A 611 15.86 21.48 -8.60
C ALA A 611 15.58 19.99 -8.33
N LEU A 612 16.57 19.14 -8.53
CA LEU A 612 16.57 17.73 -8.13
C LEU A 612 17.47 17.59 -6.91
N TRP A 613 16.86 17.55 -5.73
CA TRP A 613 17.56 17.44 -4.45
C TRP A 613 17.66 15.97 -4.01
N PHE A 614 18.88 15.48 -3.84
CA PHE A 614 19.21 14.13 -3.39
C PHE A 614 19.41 14.15 -1.88
N SER A 615 18.53 13.50 -1.14
CA SER A 615 18.44 13.64 0.32
C SER A 615 19.58 12.92 1.03
N GLU A 616 19.95 11.71 0.61
CA GLU A 616 21.04 10.97 1.24
C GLU A 616 22.40 11.45 0.75
N MET A 617 22.53 11.77 -0.55
CA MET A 617 23.76 12.34 -1.10
C MET A 617 24.01 13.80 -0.70
N GLN A 618 22.99 14.52 -0.24
CA GLN A 618 23.02 15.97 0.08
C GLN A 618 23.56 16.80 -1.09
N LYS A 619 23.01 16.56 -2.29
CA LYS A 619 23.43 17.20 -3.55
C LYS A 619 22.24 17.68 -4.36
N MET A 620 22.49 18.62 -5.26
CA MET A 620 21.49 19.13 -6.18
C MET A 620 21.97 19.05 -7.63
N VAL A 621 21.05 18.65 -8.51
CA VAL A 621 21.17 18.74 -9.97
C VAL A 621 20.03 19.59 -10.51
N THR A 622 20.25 20.33 -11.60
CA THR A 622 19.18 21.08 -12.27
C THR A 622 18.69 20.33 -13.49
N PHE A 623 17.37 20.36 -13.69
CA PHE A 623 16.71 19.84 -14.88
C PHE A 623 15.85 20.94 -15.50
N ALA A 624 15.89 21.11 -16.81
CA ALA A 624 15.02 22.04 -17.52
C ALA A 624 14.37 21.32 -18.70
N ASN A 625 13.04 21.41 -18.81
CA ASN A 625 12.30 20.79 -19.90
C ASN A 625 12.34 21.68 -21.15
N THR A 626 13.51 21.78 -21.78
CA THR A 626 13.78 22.63 -22.96
C THR A 626 13.85 21.85 -24.27
N SER A 627 14.05 20.54 -24.19
CA SER A 627 14.07 19.61 -25.31
C SER A 627 12.84 18.73 -25.15
N GLY A 628 11.82 18.91 -26.00
CA GLY A 628 10.51 18.25 -25.83
C GLY A 628 10.57 16.78 -25.43
N LEU A 629 9.51 16.28 -24.78
CA LEU A 629 9.31 15.03 -24.01
C LEU A 629 10.08 13.74 -24.41
N ASN A 630 10.67 13.67 -25.61
CA ASN A 630 11.36 12.51 -26.18
C ASN A 630 12.89 12.51 -26.00
N ALA A 631 13.49 13.50 -25.32
CA ALA A 631 14.93 13.51 -25.03
C ALA A 631 15.24 12.82 -23.69
N ALA A 632 16.10 11.81 -23.72
CA ALA A 632 16.61 11.13 -22.53
C ALA A 632 18.09 11.49 -22.32
N ILE A 633 18.33 12.42 -21.40
CA ILE A 633 19.64 12.97 -21.05
C ILE A 633 20.01 12.43 -19.66
N PRO A 634 21.21 11.88 -19.47
CA PRO A 634 21.71 11.53 -18.14
C PRO A 634 21.80 12.76 -17.24
N LEU A 635 21.17 12.70 -16.07
CA LEU A 635 21.17 13.77 -15.07
C LEU A 635 22.09 13.44 -13.89
N ALA A 636 22.10 12.18 -13.43
CA ALA A 636 22.94 11.73 -12.33
C ALA A 636 23.24 10.23 -12.43
N GLU A 637 24.42 9.84 -11.97
CA GLU A 637 24.77 8.44 -11.69
C GLU A 637 24.50 8.16 -10.21
N ILE A 638 23.83 7.06 -9.92
CA ILE A 638 23.39 6.71 -8.57
C ILE A 638 23.85 5.29 -8.27
N THR A 639 24.51 5.11 -7.12
CA THR A 639 24.81 3.79 -6.59
C THR A 639 24.29 3.70 -5.16
N LEU A 640 23.28 2.84 -4.98
CA LEU A 640 22.73 2.50 -3.68
C LEU A 640 23.52 1.33 -3.10
N GLN A 641 23.93 1.47 -1.85
CA GLN A 641 24.52 0.37 -1.11
C GLN A 641 23.44 -0.69 -0.79
N PRO A 642 23.83 -1.92 -0.42
CA PRO A 642 22.89 -2.90 0.10
C PRO A 642 22.02 -2.30 1.22
N GLU A 643 20.75 -2.70 1.26
CA GLU A 643 19.78 -2.28 2.29
C GLU A 643 19.56 -0.75 2.35
N SER A 644 19.97 -0.01 1.32
CA SER A 644 19.87 1.45 1.28
C SER A 644 18.81 1.95 0.29
N HIS A 645 18.53 3.24 0.40
CA HIS A 645 17.60 3.98 -0.44
C HIS A 645 18.17 5.37 -0.79
N GLU A 646 17.49 6.11 -1.67
CA GLU A 646 17.69 7.54 -1.92
C GLU A 646 16.32 8.19 -2.22
N ILE A 647 16.12 9.42 -1.74
CA ILE A 647 14.92 10.21 -1.98
C ILE A 647 15.33 11.47 -2.75
N ILE A 648 14.78 11.62 -3.95
CA ILE A 648 15.04 12.74 -4.84
C ILE A 648 13.80 13.62 -4.90
N THR A 649 13.89 14.85 -4.41
CA THR A 649 12.84 15.86 -4.53
C THR A 649 13.01 16.63 -5.83
N ALA A 650 12.00 16.59 -6.70
CA ALA A 650 11.90 17.38 -7.92
C ALA A 650 10.97 18.58 -7.69
N ALA A 651 11.57 19.74 -7.40
CA ALA A 651 10.86 20.97 -7.07
C ALA A 651 11.07 22.04 -8.16
N PRO A 652 10.01 22.70 -8.67
CA PRO A 652 10.15 23.77 -9.65
C PRO A 652 10.83 24.99 -9.03
N PHE A 653 11.65 25.67 -9.83
CA PHE A 653 12.14 27.00 -9.51
C PHE A 653 11.08 28.04 -9.85
N TYR A 654 10.75 28.87 -8.88
CA TYR A 654 9.91 30.05 -9.05
C TYR A 654 10.77 31.30 -9.09
N LYS A 655 10.56 32.12 -10.11
CA LYS A 655 11.19 33.44 -10.19
C LYS A 655 10.47 34.39 -9.24
N VAL A 656 11.24 34.97 -8.33
CA VAL A 656 10.78 35.88 -7.28
C VAL A 656 11.71 37.09 -7.28
N GLY A 657 11.25 38.21 -7.83
CA GLY A 657 12.10 39.36 -8.14
C GLY A 657 13.24 38.95 -9.09
N ASP A 658 14.48 39.13 -8.62
CA ASP A 658 15.70 38.80 -9.35
C ASP A 658 16.32 37.45 -8.93
N ILE A 659 15.68 36.69 -8.05
CA ILE A 659 16.15 35.37 -7.59
C ILE A 659 15.21 34.25 -8.05
N GLU A 660 15.71 33.02 -8.10
CA GLU A 660 14.89 31.82 -8.25
C GLU A 660 14.88 31.04 -6.93
N ILE A 661 13.72 30.50 -6.55
CA ILE A 661 13.51 29.74 -5.31
C ILE A 661 12.80 28.43 -5.62
N ALA A 662 13.30 27.31 -5.09
CA ALA A 662 12.62 26.02 -5.08
C ALA A 662 12.46 25.54 -3.63
N SER A 663 11.27 25.07 -3.24
CA SER A 663 11.02 24.54 -1.89
C SER A 663 11.23 23.03 -1.84
N LEU A 664 11.93 22.54 -0.82
CA LEU A 664 12.22 21.13 -0.62
C LEU A 664 11.34 20.46 0.45
N GLY A 665 10.46 21.23 1.10
CA GLY A 665 9.72 20.77 2.28
C GLY A 665 10.62 20.60 3.51
N LEU A 666 10.21 19.73 4.43
CA LEU A 666 10.98 19.47 5.67
C LEU A 666 12.12 18.46 5.41
N LEU A 667 13.37 18.94 5.41
CA LEU A 667 14.57 18.17 5.09
C LEU A 667 14.83 17.01 6.05
N ASN A 668 14.35 17.12 7.28
CA ASN A 668 14.53 16.12 8.32
C ASN A 668 13.39 15.06 8.35
N LYS A 669 12.58 14.97 7.29
CA LYS A 669 11.49 13.99 7.14
C LYS A 669 11.63 13.22 5.83
N TYR A 670 11.21 11.95 5.81
CA TYR A 670 11.28 11.14 4.59
C TYR A 670 10.36 11.68 3.48
N ALA A 671 9.08 11.91 3.79
CA ALA A 671 8.15 12.54 2.85
C ALA A 671 8.13 14.06 3.05
N SER A 672 9.27 14.72 2.82
CA SER A 672 9.50 16.16 3.11
C SER A 672 8.38 17.08 2.57
N LEU A 673 7.90 16.81 1.35
CA LEU A 673 6.88 17.59 0.66
C LEU A 673 5.48 17.45 1.28
N ALA A 674 5.23 16.38 2.05
CA ALA A 674 3.94 16.15 2.72
C ALA A 674 3.62 17.19 3.81
N ALA A 675 4.62 17.96 4.23
CA ALA A 675 4.46 19.03 5.22
C ALA A 675 3.88 20.31 4.64
N ILE A 676 3.85 20.48 3.32
CA ILE A 676 3.35 21.69 2.66
C ILE A 676 1.84 21.54 2.44
N ALA A 677 1.04 22.42 3.05
CA ALA A 677 -0.42 22.47 2.87
C ALA A 677 -0.84 23.36 1.70
N ASP A 678 -0.07 24.41 1.40
CA ASP A 678 -0.35 25.33 0.30
C ASP A 678 0.93 26.02 -0.17
N THR A 679 0.98 26.33 -1.47
CA THR A 679 2.07 27.07 -2.13
C THR A 679 1.48 28.18 -2.99
N LYS A 680 1.90 29.42 -2.73
CA LYS A 680 1.52 30.59 -3.52
C LYS A 680 2.75 31.38 -3.96
N VAL A 681 2.86 31.55 -5.27
CA VAL A 681 3.95 32.31 -5.90
C VAL A 681 3.46 33.72 -6.21
N CYS A 682 4.19 34.73 -5.76
CA CYS A 682 3.96 36.13 -6.04
C CYS A 682 5.20 36.73 -6.73
N ASP A 683 5.06 37.92 -7.33
CA ASP A 683 6.15 38.59 -8.05
C ASP A 683 7.42 38.78 -7.19
N THR A 684 7.25 39.00 -5.88
CA THR A 684 8.36 39.30 -4.95
C THR A 684 8.47 38.33 -3.78
N ALA A 685 7.62 37.30 -3.71
CA ALA A 685 7.72 36.28 -2.67
C ALA A 685 7.19 34.90 -3.07
N LEU A 686 7.70 33.87 -2.40
CA LEU A 686 7.10 32.54 -2.30
C LEU A 686 6.46 32.40 -0.90
N ASP A 687 5.14 32.28 -0.86
CA ASP A 687 4.36 32.07 0.36
C ASP A 687 4.01 30.57 0.49
N LEU A 688 4.29 29.96 1.64
CA LEU A 688 3.98 28.58 1.95
C LEU A 688 3.17 28.48 3.25
N SER A 689 2.23 27.53 3.29
CA SER A 689 1.61 27.08 4.53
C SER A 689 2.19 25.72 4.91
N ILE A 690 2.81 25.62 6.09
CA ILE A 690 3.48 24.41 6.57
C ILE A 690 2.72 23.82 7.76
N LEU A 691 2.45 22.51 7.71
CA LEU A 691 1.67 21.76 8.69
C LEU A 691 2.43 21.44 9.97
N PHE A 692 3.74 21.21 9.85
CA PHE A 692 4.53 20.58 10.90
C PHE A 692 5.79 21.37 11.26
N GLU A 693 6.23 21.18 12.50
CA GLU A 693 7.56 21.63 12.92
C GLU A 693 8.67 20.83 12.22
N GLY A 694 9.84 21.43 12.08
CA GLY A 694 11.00 20.80 11.45
C GLY A 694 11.92 21.77 10.72
N GLU A 695 12.80 21.20 9.91
CA GLU A 695 13.82 21.96 9.15
C GLU A 695 13.34 22.19 7.71
N LEU A 696 12.77 23.35 7.44
CA LEU A 696 12.25 23.69 6.12
C LEU A 696 13.38 24.13 5.18
N GLY A 697 13.51 23.45 4.04
CA GLY A 697 14.58 23.67 3.06
C GLY A 697 14.15 24.43 1.81
N PHE A 698 15.04 25.29 1.30
CA PHE A 698 14.89 25.98 0.02
C PHE A 698 16.20 25.98 -0.77
N ILE A 699 16.13 25.80 -2.09
CA ILE A 699 17.25 26.11 -2.99
C ILE A 699 17.03 27.49 -3.58
N VAL A 700 18.03 28.38 -3.44
CA VAL A 700 18.00 29.73 -3.98
C VAL A 700 19.21 30.03 -4.84
N THR A 701 19.07 30.92 -5.82
CA THR A 701 20.18 31.33 -6.70
C THR A 701 21.13 32.35 -6.08
N ASP A 702 20.64 33.18 -5.16
CA ASP A 702 21.43 34.18 -4.42
C ASP A 702 20.84 34.38 -3.02
N SER A 703 21.48 33.79 -2.01
CA SER A 703 21.04 33.87 -0.61
C SER A 703 21.18 35.26 0.00
N SER A 704 22.04 36.12 -0.55
CA SER A 704 22.30 37.46 0.01
C SER A 704 21.13 38.43 -0.16
N ARG A 705 20.19 38.08 -1.06
CA ARG A 705 18.99 38.86 -1.39
C ARG A 705 17.71 38.25 -0.81
N VAL A 706 17.83 37.25 0.07
CA VAL A 706 16.68 36.55 0.63
C VAL A 706 16.33 37.11 2.01
N GLN A 707 15.04 37.38 2.20
CA GLN A 707 14.44 37.56 3.52
C GLN A 707 13.41 36.45 3.76
N VAL A 708 13.38 35.94 4.99
CA VAL A 708 12.38 34.96 5.43
C VAL A 708 11.56 35.56 6.56
N SER A 709 10.26 35.35 6.54
CA SER A 709 9.38 35.60 7.68
C SER A 709 8.51 34.37 7.97
N VAL A 710 8.22 34.16 9.25
CA VAL A 710 7.34 33.10 9.74
C VAL A 710 6.23 33.75 10.55
N ASN A 711 4.97 33.52 10.16
CA ASN A 711 3.79 34.15 10.74
C ASN A 711 3.83 35.69 10.73
N GLY A 712 4.52 36.27 9.74
CA GLY A 712 4.67 37.72 9.59
C GLY A 712 5.88 38.32 10.32
N GLU A 713 6.55 37.55 11.17
CA GLU A 713 7.74 38.00 11.91
C GLU A 713 9.02 37.60 11.16
N PRO A 714 10.06 38.45 11.12
CA PRO A 714 11.35 38.09 10.53
C PRO A 714 11.95 36.83 11.15
N ALA A 715 12.40 35.90 10.31
CA ALA A 715 12.99 34.64 10.73
C ALA A 715 14.44 34.51 10.25
N THR A 716 15.29 33.93 11.09
CA THR A 716 16.67 33.59 10.74
C THR A 716 16.72 32.30 9.95
N PHE A 717 17.70 32.18 9.05
CA PHE A 717 17.99 30.96 8.32
C PHE A 717 19.49 30.69 8.29
N THR A 718 19.86 29.43 8.07
CA THR A 718 21.24 29.05 7.74
C THR A 718 21.37 28.85 6.24
N SER A 719 22.58 28.99 5.72
CA SER A 719 22.87 28.84 4.29
C SER A 719 24.07 27.93 4.06
N THR A 720 23.95 26.99 3.11
CA THR A 720 25.04 26.11 2.68
C THR A 720 25.21 26.24 1.16
N ASP A 721 26.40 26.63 0.71
CA ASP A 721 26.67 26.74 -0.72
C ASP A 721 26.75 25.36 -1.37
N LEU A 722 25.92 25.14 -2.39
CA LEU A 722 25.91 23.89 -3.16
C LEU A 722 26.73 24.05 -4.46
N SER A 723 26.69 25.24 -5.05
CA SER A 723 27.45 25.61 -6.25
C SER A 723 27.62 27.13 -6.33
N SER A 724 28.31 27.63 -7.36
CA SER A 724 28.42 29.07 -7.63
C SER A 724 27.09 29.76 -7.98
N SER A 725 26.00 29.01 -8.16
CA SER A 725 24.70 29.53 -8.58
C SER A 725 23.52 28.94 -7.79
N ALA A 726 23.81 28.24 -6.68
CA ALA A 726 22.79 27.63 -5.85
C ALA A 726 23.25 27.48 -4.40
N THR A 727 22.41 27.93 -3.48
CA THR A 727 22.60 27.82 -2.03
C THR A 727 21.38 27.15 -1.42
N LEU A 728 21.60 26.19 -0.51
CA LEU A 728 20.56 25.62 0.34
C LEU A 728 20.32 26.54 1.53
N LEU A 729 19.09 27.00 1.71
CA LEU A 729 18.64 27.69 2.90
C LEU A 729 17.83 26.75 3.79
N THR A 730 18.07 26.83 5.10
CA THR A 730 17.29 26.07 6.09
C THR A 730 16.68 27.01 7.11
N VAL A 731 15.38 26.87 7.31
CA VAL A 731 14.58 27.64 8.28
C VAL A 731 14.05 26.65 9.31
N GLU A 732 14.31 26.92 10.59
CA GLU A 732 13.83 26.06 11.66
C GLU A 732 12.42 26.50 12.09
N LEU A 733 11.45 25.59 11.98
CA LEU A 733 10.10 25.75 12.51
C LEU A 733 10.00 24.96 13.80
N LYS A 734 9.66 25.63 14.90
CA LYS A 734 9.51 25.02 16.22
C LYS A 734 8.12 25.31 16.77
N PHE A 735 7.49 24.28 17.33
CA PHE A 735 6.29 24.48 18.14
C PHE A 735 6.62 25.33 19.39
N SER A 736 5.69 26.23 19.73
CA SER A 736 5.72 27.03 20.96
C SER A 736 4.30 27.18 21.47
N ASP A 737 4.11 27.08 22.79
CA ASP A 737 2.81 27.23 23.45
C ASP A 737 2.12 28.58 23.22
N GLU A 738 2.88 29.59 22.77
CA GLU A 738 2.37 30.93 22.45
C GLU A 738 1.71 31.01 21.06
N ILE A 739 1.97 30.03 20.18
CA ILE A 739 1.45 29.96 18.80
C ILE A 739 0.28 28.97 18.76
N LYS A 740 -0.90 29.40 19.24
CA LYS A 740 -2.12 28.53 19.29
C LYS A 740 -3.24 28.95 18.32
N SER A 741 -2.98 29.84 17.37
CA SER A 741 -4.06 30.52 16.62
C SER A 741 -4.16 30.21 15.11
N SER A 742 -3.31 29.36 14.55
CA SER A 742 -3.32 29.02 13.11
C SER A 742 -3.05 27.54 12.91
N ASP A 743 -3.78 26.90 11.99
CA ASP A 743 -3.58 25.49 11.62
C ASP A 743 -2.23 25.24 10.92
N TYR A 744 -1.56 26.31 10.47
CA TYR A 744 -0.29 26.23 9.73
C TYR A 744 0.69 27.34 10.14
N TRP A 745 1.98 27.08 9.99
CA TRP A 745 3.01 28.12 9.91
C TRP A 745 2.94 28.77 8.53
N LYS A 746 2.81 30.10 8.48
CA LYS A 746 2.87 30.88 7.24
C LYS A 746 4.30 31.33 7.00
N VAL A 747 5.00 30.66 6.09
CA VAL A 747 6.39 30.98 5.75
C VAL A 747 6.41 31.79 4.47
N LYS A 748 7.07 32.94 4.49
CA LYS A 748 7.25 33.79 3.31
C LYS A 748 8.74 33.99 3.05
N VAL A 749 9.17 33.63 1.84
CA VAL A 749 10.54 33.84 1.36
C VAL A 749 10.50 34.89 0.25
N SER A 750 11.09 36.06 0.48
CA SER A 750 11.03 37.21 -0.43
C SER A 750 12.40 37.66 -0.91
N CYS A 751 12.42 38.27 -2.10
CA CYS A 751 13.58 38.99 -2.61
C CYS A 751 13.62 40.40 -2.00
N THR A 752 14.79 40.83 -1.52
CA THR A 752 15.07 42.21 -1.07
C THR A 752 15.08 43.22 -2.19
#